data_AF-A0A4R9JXC6-F1
#
_entry.id   AF-A0A4R9JXC6-F1
#
_cell.length_a   1.000
_cell.length_b   1.000
_cell.length_c   1.000
_cell.angle_alpha   90.00
_cell.angle_beta   90.00
_cell.angle_gamma   90.00
#
_symmetry.space_group_name_H-M   'P 1'
#
loop_
_entity.id
_entity.type
_entity.pdbx_description
1 polymer ?
#
loop_
_entity_poly.entity_id
_entity_poly.type
_entity_poly.pdbx_seq_one_letter_code
_entity_poly.pdbx_strand_id
1 'polypeptide(L)'
;MQLSDAIGSLTPTARCILDELKDWHKRVEKHGSKEIHPSYLLTLDKLPEALGKYTNLGSQGKTENAIHHALRLLLDLDHRGANRVMYVYPYLIKSGSKITSKIALIAPQKDNKTDTIPYRQACFRFSQELIKMLLDNRSKKGRNWDETNPGTLLIQKNKDGNPWLYPKLGSLESEITSLVRKGFGTVPYIPMTDFLIDFVNYAKEQNLAIGILNDYHIVLDQLEILPDGSFKKLPEVVNQILAHLDALETFTKDHLMKIAREAKYEVFVDKMNQYFQDEIFSSIEEKMNPEDRVKRFLSLLESFPFASQKGNQAQVIRETVDTGMKILKRLSEEKGSVIHRKDDNIYSTMKQSVMSKIPEYTKNNHSLLRINFEDEVASAGITSPEKASEYIKRLKDDVLSEFSYQEEKLSNGKSVYYVVDHGYMAAVIHKLAFESKGNPELKKQLEFAKTINHRLSNPKHPELNNKLRPDAIAKMNAGVKDLEHEEREWEKSQDIKSKFNVVPGLMTFFVCVLMFITAAYYLRSAVPIFFGVPFSIAAGFMAALFFREKTSEEIREDIKNSGKFGNVGDWGKSSGGGGAMSSSSSDEEQPTSQKEEKIANIYKAADNFVFPKRFNKITDKVLDPKSLKSRIYENLDNIKRNNLTLAKEKNDDKIASTVEYAVLQSVATILIPDDVAVKDMPSTILINRNDLKAALFRGQLADFYREEMNKKKFDKKLVKYYTYLINTVEMEYYKYLPKKRI
;
A
#
# COMPACT_ATOMS: atom_id res chain seq x y z
N MET A 1 -23.76 -49.28 7.95
CA MET A 1 -24.67 -49.06 9.09
C MET A 1 -25.61 -47.92 8.75
N GLN A 2 -26.92 -48.15 8.79
CA GLN A 2 -27.91 -47.07 8.65
C GLN A 2 -27.87 -46.20 9.90
N LEU A 3 -28.20 -44.91 9.80
CA LEU A 3 -28.26 -43.97 10.94
C LEU A 3 -29.13 -44.52 12.09
N SER A 4 -30.12 -45.37 11.77
CA SER A 4 -30.98 -46.10 12.70
C SER A 4 -30.25 -47.04 13.65
N ASP A 5 -29.16 -47.69 13.23
CA ASP A 5 -28.38 -48.60 14.09
C ASP A 5 -27.44 -47.84 15.04
N ALA A 6 -27.02 -46.63 14.66
CA ALA A 6 -26.16 -45.77 15.48
C ALA A 6 -26.95 -44.99 16.54
N ILE A 7 -28.22 -44.64 16.28
CA ILE A 7 -29.06 -43.86 17.21
C ILE A 7 -29.27 -44.60 18.55
N GLY A 8 -29.26 -45.94 18.54
CA GLY A 8 -29.38 -46.77 19.75
C GLY A 8 -28.22 -46.60 20.74
N SER A 9 -27.00 -46.30 20.26
CA SER A 9 -25.78 -46.21 21.08
C SER A 9 -25.31 -44.78 21.38
N LEU A 10 -26.02 -43.75 20.90
CA LEU A 10 -25.66 -42.35 21.17
C LEU A 10 -25.99 -41.96 22.62
N THR A 11 -25.08 -41.23 23.25
CA THR A 11 -25.31 -40.65 24.59
C THR A 11 -26.46 -39.63 24.55
N PRO A 12 -27.14 -39.37 25.69
CA PRO A 12 -28.18 -38.34 25.76
C PRO A 12 -27.71 -36.96 25.28
N THR A 13 -26.47 -36.58 25.65
CA THR A 13 -25.84 -35.34 25.17
C THR A 13 -25.67 -35.32 23.65
N ALA A 14 -25.19 -36.42 23.04
CA ALA A 14 -25.01 -36.51 21.59
C ALA A 14 -26.33 -36.39 20.82
N ARG A 15 -27.42 -36.98 21.34
CA ARG A 15 -28.77 -36.83 20.77
C ARG A 15 -29.24 -35.37 20.82
N CYS A 16 -29.14 -34.71 21.98
CA CYS A 16 -29.53 -33.30 22.12
C CYS A 16 -28.72 -32.36 21.20
N ILE A 17 -27.41 -32.61 21.02
CA ILE A 17 -26.57 -31.84 20.09
C ILE A 17 -27.10 -31.98 18.65
N LEU A 18 -27.41 -33.20 18.21
CA LEU A 18 -27.95 -33.44 16.86
C LEU A 18 -29.31 -32.79 16.65
N ASP A 19 -30.19 -32.84 17.64
CA ASP A 19 -31.53 -32.24 17.56
C ASP A 19 -31.46 -30.71 17.49
N GLU A 20 -30.65 -30.09 18.35
CA GLU A 20 -30.41 -28.64 18.27
C GLU A 20 -29.80 -28.24 16.92
N LEU A 21 -28.86 -29.03 16.39
CA LEU A 21 -28.27 -28.76 15.09
C LEU A 21 -29.31 -28.82 13.97
N LYS A 22 -30.20 -29.81 13.96
CA LYS A 22 -31.29 -29.90 12.97
C LYS A 22 -32.21 -28.68 13.04
N ASP A 23 -32.59 -28.26 14.25
CA ASP A 23 -33.46 -27.11 14.44
C ASP A 23 -32.77 -25.78 14.13
N TRP A 24 -31.47 -25.69 14.38
CA TRP A 24 -30.65 -24.56 13.96
C TRP A 24 -30.60 -24.45 12.43
N HIS A 25 -30.33 -25.55 11.74
CA HIS A 25 -30.25 -25.57 10.28
C HIS A 25 -31.60 -25.23 9.62
N LYS A 26 -32.72 -25.73 10.16
CA LYS A 26 -34.08 -25.33 9.71
C LYS A 26 -34.34 -23.83 9.89
N ARG A 27 -33.81 -23.20 10.95
CA ARG A 27 -33.92 -21.74 11.14
C ARG A 27 -33.12 -20.99 10.07
N VAL A 28 -31.92 -21.45 9.76
CA VAL A 28 -31.07 -20.85 8.72
C VAL A 28 -31.71 -20.95 7.34
N GLU A 29 -32.30 -22.09 6.97
CA GLU A 29 -33.03 -22.24 5.68
C GLU A 29 -34.17 -21.23 5.51
N LYS A 30 -34.87 -20.90 6.59
CA LYS A 30 -35.97 -19.92 6.57
C LYS A 30 -35.51 -18.48 6.34
N HIS A 31 -34.22 -18.17 6.52
CA HIS A 31 -33.67 -16.83 6.26
C HIS A 31 -33.48 -16.53 4.77
N GLY A 32 -33.68 -17.50 3.87
CA GLY A 32 -33.80 -17.25 2.42
C GLY A 32 -32.53 -16.79 1.69
N SER A 33 -31.35 -16.85 2.33
CA SER A 33 -30.09 -16.54 1.66
C SER A 33 -29.72 -17.67 0.68
N LYS A 34 -29.44 -17.33 -0.58
CA LYS A 34 -28.96 -18.29 -1.59
C LYS A 34 -27.58 -18.87 -1.26
N GLU A 35 -26.80 -18.20 -0.42
CA GLU A 35 -25.43 -18.59 -0.07
C GLU A 35 -25.35 -18.92 1.44
N ILE A 36 -24.64 -20.00 1.78
CA ILE A 36 -24.41 -20.43 3.17
C ILE A 36 -23.39 -19.48 3.78
N HIS A 37 -23.78 -18.75 4.83
CA HIS A 37 -22.88 -17.85 5.54
C HIS A 37 -22.49 -18.42 6.92
N PRO A 38 -21.18 -18.54 7.25
CA PRO A 38 -20.73 -19.22 8.48
C PRO A 38 -21.23 -18.61 9.80
N SER A 39 -21.53 -17.31 9.83
CA SER A 39 -22.06 -16.65 11.03
C SER A 39 -23.44 -17.16 11.46
N TYR A 40 -24.18 -17.77 10.53
CA TYR A 40 -25.49 -18.36 10.82
C TYR A 40 -25.39 -19.80 11.33
N LEU A 41 -24.22 -20.44 11.26
CA LEU A 41 -24.04 -21.81 11.74
C LEU A 41 -23.97 -21.85 13.27
N LEU A 42 -24.40 -22.98 13.85
CA LEU A 42 -24.17 -23.23 15.27
C LEU A 42 -22.67 -23.43 15.50
N THR A 43 -22.14 -22.78 16.53
CA THR A 43 -20.73 -22.86 16.87
C THR A 43 -20.53 -23.49 18.24
N LEU A 44 -19.37 -24.13 18.44
CA LEU A 44 -19.06 -24.88 19.66
C LEU A 44 -19.18 -24.02 20.94
N ASP A 45 -18.81 -22.75 20.89
CA ASP A 45 -18.93 -21.79 22.01
C ASP A 45 -20.38 -21.54 22.44
N LYS A 46 -21.35 -21.70 21.53
CA LYS A 46 -22.79 -21.54 21.81
C LYS A 46 -23.48 -22.81 22.28
N LEU A 47 -22.78 -23.95 22.19
CA LEU A 47 -23.36 -25.25 22.48
C LEU A 47 -23.80 -25.43 23.94
N PRO A 48 -23.04 -24.97 24.97
CA PRO A 48 -23.48 -25.07 26.36
C PRO A 48 -24.80 -24.33 26.62
N GLU A 49 -24.94 -23.12 26.08
CA GLU A 49 -26.17 -22.31 26.18
C GLU A 49 -27.34 -23.00 25.47
N ALA A 50 -27.10 -23.55 24.27
CA ALA A 50 -28.13 -24.25 23.51
C ALA A 50 -28.62 -25.53 24.21
N LEU A 51 -27.69 -26.30 24.79
CA LEU A 51 -28.01 -27.48 25.61
C LEU A 51 -28.71 -27.11 26.92
N GLY A 52 -28.53 -25.89 27.42
CA GLY A 52 -29.21 -25.35 28.60
C GLY A 52 -30.74 -25.46 28.51
N LYS A 53 -31.31 -25.37 27.30
CA LYS A 53 -32.75 -25.45 27.01
C LYS A 53 -33.36 -26.84 27.25
N TYR A 54 -32.54 -27.89 27.24
CA TYR A 54 -33.02 -29.25 27.43
C TYR A 54 -33.12 -29.54 28.94
N THR A 55 -34.35 -29.59 29.44
CA THR A 55 -34.67 -29.96 30.83
C THR A 55 -34.38 -31.43 31.11
N ASN A 56 -34.45 -32.27 30.07
CA ASN A 56 -34.24 -33.72 30.15
C ASN A 56 -32.76 -34.11 30.24
N LEU A 57 -31.85 -33.14 30.03
CA LEU A 57 -30.41 -33.35 30.14
C LEU A 57 -29.95 -32.88 31.52
N GLY A 58 -29.52 -33.81 32.37
CA GLY A 58 -28.99 -33.49 33.70
C GLY A 58 -27.74 -32.60 33.64
N SER A 59 -27.37 -31.96 34.76
CA SER A 59 -26.22 -31.05 34.85
C SER A 59 -24.91 -31.68 34.36
N GLN A 60 -24.70 -32.97 34.65
CA GLN A 60 -23.55 -33.76 34.17
C GLN A 60 -23.48 -33.85 32.64
N GLY A 61 -24.63 -33.95 31.96
CA GLY A 61 -24.71 -34.03 30.49
C GLY A 61 -24.43 -32.70 29.78
N LYS A 62 -24.37 -31.59 30.53
CA LYS A 62 -24.09 -30.23 30.02
C LYS A 62 -22.63 -29.81 30.23
N THR A 63 -21.82 -30.67 30.85
CA THR A 63 -20.40 -30.39 31.12
C THR A 63 -19.56 -30.44 29.85
N GLU A 64 -18.40 -29.77 29.88
CA GLU A 64 -17.44 -29.71 28.77
C GLU A 64 -16.92 -31.11 28.38
N ASN A 65 -16.70 -31.97 29.37
CA ASN A 65 -16.31 -33.37 29.14
C ASN A 65 -17.42 -34.17 28.46
N ALA A 66 -18.68 -34.00 28.87
CA ALA A 66 -19.82 -34.65 28.23
C ALA A 66 -20.00 -34.19 26.78
N ILE A 67 -19.82 -32.89 26.52
CA ILE A 67 -19.81 -32.32 25.17
C ILE A 67 -18.66 -32.92 24.36
N HIS A 68 -17.44 -32.99 24.90
CA HIS A 68 -16.30 -33.59 24.21
C HIS A 68 -16.54 -35.05 23.83
N HIS A 69 -17.00 -35.88 24.77
CA HIS A 69 -17.34 -37.28 24.49
C HIS A 69 -18.44 -37.41 23.43
N ALA A 70 -19.46 -36.56 23.48
CA ALA A 70 -20.49 -36.53 22.45
C ALA A 70 -19.92 -36.15 21.08
N LEU A 71 -19.05 -35.15 20.99
CA LEU A 71 -18.38 -34.77 19.74
C LEU A 71 -17.52 -35.90 19.18
N ARG A 72 -16.77 -36.63 20.04
CA ARG A 72 -15.96 -37.79 19.61
C ARG A 72 -16.82 -38.87 18.94
N LEU A 73 -17.98 -39.17 19.52
CA LEU A 73 -18.94 -40.14 18.99
C LEU A 73 -19.56 -39.65 17.67
N LEU A 74 -20.02 -38.40 17.63
CA LEU A 74 -20.70 -37.84 16.45
C LEU A 74 -19.77 -37.67 15.23
N LEU A 75 -18.49 -37.38 15.49
CA LEU A 75 -17.44 -37.28 14.48
C LEU A 75 -16.81 -38.62 14.13
N ASP A 76 -17.17 -39.69 14.85
CA ASP A 76 -16.62 -41.03 14.69
C ASP A 76 -15.08 -41.06 14.71
N LEU A 77 -14.48 -40.35 15.68
CA LEU A 77 -13.02 -40.18 15.73
C LEU A 77 -12.28 -41.51 15.90
N ASP A 78 -12.89 -42.47 16.60
CA ASP A 78 -12.28 -43.77 16.88
C ASP A 78 -12.20 -44.66 15.62
N HIS A 79 -13.09 -44.47 14.63
CA HIS A 79 -13.04 -45.13 13.32
C HIS A 79 -12.66 -44.18 12.18
N ARG A 80 -11.90 -43.12 12.47
CA ARG A 80 -11.38 -42.15 11.48
C ARG A 80 -12.47 -41.46 10.64
N GLY A 81 -13.66 -41.29 11.21
CA GLY A 81 -14.76 -40.56 10.58
C GLY A 81 -15.52 -41.34 9.51
N ALA A 82 -15.35 -42.67 9.43
CA ALA A 82 -15.98 -43.51 8.40
C ALA A 82 -17.52 -43.41 8.41
N ASN A 83 -18.12 -43.29 9.59
CA ASN A 83 -19.56 -43.19 9.80
C ASN A 83 -19.96 -41.90 10.51
N ARG A 84 -19.20 -40.80 10.31
CA ARG A 84 -19.49 -39.51 10.95
C ARG A 84 -20.92 -39.04 10.63
N VAL A 85 -21.66 -38.66 11.68
CA VAL A 85 -23.04 -38.14 11.59
C VAL A 85 -23.09 -36.61 11.74
N MET A 86 -21.93 -36.01 11.99
CA MET A 86 -21.73 -34.57 12.09
C MET A 86 -20.38 -34.23 11.45
N TYR A 87 -20.24 -32.99 11.00
CA TYR A 87 -18.98 -32.43 10.55
C TYR A 87 -18.67 -31.17 11.34
N VAL A 88 -17.39 -30.94 11.60
CA VAL A 88 -16.92 -29.72 12.26
C VAL A 88 -15.86 -29.07 11.40
N TYR A 89 -15.92 -27.75 11.31
CA TYR A 89 -14.95 -27.00 10.53
C TYR A 89 -14.73 -25.61 11.13
N PRO A 90 -13.47 -25.17 11.31
CA PRO A 90 -13.18 -23.86 11.85
C PRO A 90 -13.36 -22.76 10.80
N TYR A 91 -13.73 -21.57 11.25
CA TYR A 91 -13.63 -20.34 10.46
C TYR A 91 -13.06 -19.22 11.33
N LEU A 92 -12.38 -18.28 10.69
CA LEU A 92 -11.74 -17.15 11.36
C LEU A 92 -12.71 -15.98 11.45
N ILE A 93 -12.65 -15.27 12.57
CA ILE A 93 -13.35 -14.00 12.77
C ILE A 93 -12.40 -12.97 13.35
N LYS A 94 -12.71 -11.69 13.12
CA LYS A 94 -12.02 -10.58 13.74
C LYS A 94 -12.78 -10.13 14.99
N SER A 95 -12.17 -10.31 16.16
CA SER A 95 -12.68 -9.81 17.44
C SER A 95 -11.80 -8.65 17.91
N GLY A 96 -12.24 -7.42 17.62
CA GLY A 96 -11.44 -6.22 17.84
C GLY A 96 -10.17 -6.21 16.99
N SER A 97 -9.01 -6.20 17.64
CA SER A 97 -7.69 -6.25 16.99
C SER A 97 -7.15 -7.68 16.79
N LYS A 98 -7.81 -8.71 17.34
CA LYS A 98 -7.32 -10.09 17.31
C LYS A 98 -8.14 -10.93 16.32
N ILE A 99 -7.45 -11.85 15.64
CA ILE A 99 -8.09 -12.91 14.86
C ILE A 99 -8.29 -14.09 15.79
N THR A 100 -9.52 -14.62 15.82
CA THR A 100 -9.90 -15.80 16.62
C THR A 100 -10.60 -16.82 15.74
N SER A 101 -10.50 -18.08 16.10
CA SER A 101 -11.22 -19.16 15.41
C SER A 101 -12.55 -19.44 16.11
N LYS A 102 -13.59 -19.73 15.32
CA LYS A 102 -14.84 -20.33 15.78
C LYS A 102 -15.00 -21.70 15.12
N ILE A 103 -15.50 -22.67 15.86
CA ILE A 103 -15.70 -24.04 15.36
C ILE A 103 -17.17 -24.20 14.98
N ALA A 104 -17.46 -24.27 13.67
CA ALA A 104 -18.80 -24.52 13.18
C ALA A 104 -19.16 -26.00 13.32
N LEU A 105 -20.40 -26.27 13.68
CA LEU A 105 -20.99 -27.60 13.83
C LEU A 105 -22.05 -27.80 12.73
N ILE A 106 -21.93 -28.87 11.94
CA ILE A 106 -22.74 -29.12 10.74
C ILE A 106 -23.34 -30.53 10.82
N ALA A 107 -24.64 -30.68 10.61
CA ALA A 107 -25.36 -31.96 10.72
C ALA A 107 -26.21 -32.23 9.47
N PRO A 108 -26.59 -33.50 9.19
CA PRO A 108 -27.34 -33.87 7.99
C PRO A 108 -28.69 -33.20 7.88
N GLN A 109 -28.95 -32.70 6.66
CA GLN A 109 -30.27 -32.28 6.23
C GLN A 109 -30.84 -33.35 5.29
N LYS A 110 -31.92 -33.99 5.75
CA LYS A 110 -32.82 -34.89 5.00
C LYS A 110 -32.29 -36.27 4.58
N ASP A 111 -31.00 -36.47 4.30
CA ASP A 111 -30.42 -37.78 3.92
C ASP A 111 -29.43 -38.34 4.95
N ASN A 112 -29.22 -39.67 4.93
CA ASN A 112 -28.28 -40.39 5.81
C ASN A 112 -26.80 -39.94 5.65
N LYS A 113 -26.48 -39.05 4.71
CA LYS A 113 -25.17 -38.42 4.53
C LYS A 113 -25.33 -36.93 4.19
N THR A 114 -24.80 -36.04 5.02
CA THR A 114 -24.67 -34.61 4.71
C THR A 114 -23.65 -34.40 3.60
N ASP A 115 -23.99 -33.62 2.57
CA ASP A 115 -22.95 -33.02 1.73
C ASP A 115 -22.28 -31.88 2.52
N THR A 116 -21.07 -32.13 3.01
CA THR A 116 -20.30 -31.20 3.84
C THR A 116 -19.49 -30.19 3.01
N ILE A 117 -19.38 -30.39 1.69
CA ILE A 117 -18.53 -29.58 0.82
C ILE A 117 -18.96 -28.11 0.80
N PRO A 118 -20.26 -27.77 0.64
CA PRO A 118 -20.69 -26.38 0.60
C PRO A 118 -20.39 -25.63 1.90
N TYR A 119 -20.54 -26.30 3.06
CA TYR A 119 -20.26 -25.71 4.36
C TYR A 119 -18.75 -25.50 4.58
N ARG A 120 -17.92 -26.48 4.22
CA ARG A 120 -16.45 -26.36 4.26
C ARG A 120 -15.99 -25.19 3.40
N GLN A 121 -16.47 -25.11 2.16
CA GLN A 121 -16.13 -24.03 1.23
C GLN A 121 -16.58 -22.66 1.75
N ALA A 122 -17.80 -22.55 2.28
CA ALA A 122 -18.31 -21.31 2.87
C ALA A 122 -17.45 -20.85 4.08
N CYS A 123 -17.16 -21.74 5.01
CA CYS A 123 -16.32 -21.45 6.18
C CYS A 123 -14.90 -21.04 5.79
N PHE A 124 -14.30 -21.75 4.82
CA PHE A 124 -12.97 -21.43 4.36
C PHE A 124 -12.92 -20.11 3.59
N ARG A 125 -13.84 -19.89 2.64
CA ARG A 125 -13.96 -18.66 1.86
C ARG A 125 -14.14 -17.43 2.76
N PHE A 126 -14.97 -17.53 3.79
CA PHE A 126 -15.14 -16.48 4.79
C PHE A 126 -13.83 -16.16 5.54
N SER A 127 -12.96 -17.15 5.71
CA SER A 127 -11.69 -17.00 6.41
C SER A 127 -10.55 -16.47 5.53
N GLN A 128 -10.65 -16.55 4.20
CA GLN A 128 -9.53 -16.26 3.27
C GLN A 128 -8.92 -14.87 3.47
N GLU A 129 -9.74 -13.82 3.61
CA GLU A 129 -9.23 -12.46 3.81
C GLU A 129 -8.45 -12.34 5.15
N LEU A 130 -8.94 -13.01 6.20
CA LEU A 130 -8.27 -13.03 7.50
C LEU A 130 -7.02 -13.90 7.49
N ILE A 131 -7.01 -15.00 6.72
CA ILE A 131 -5.82 -15.83 6.50
C ILE A 131 -4.75 -15.00 5.81
N LYS A 132 -5.10 -14.29 4.73
CA LYS A 132 -4.18 -13.39 4.03
C LYS A 132 -3.63 -12.32 4.97
N MET A 133 -4.50 -11.65 5.73
CA MET A 133 -4.07 -10.65 6.73
C MET A 133 -3.14 -11.26 7.79
N LEU A 134 -3.37 -12.50 8.22
CA LEU A 134 -2.51 -13.18 9.18
C LEU A 134 -1.13 -13.45 8.58
N LEU A 135 -1.08 -13.99 7.37
CA LEU A 135 0.16 -14.29 6.65
C LEU A 135 0.96 -13.03 6.32
N ASP A 136 0.30 -11.95 5.86
CA ASP A 136 0.94 -10.66 5.56
C ASP A 136 1.53 -9.99 6.81
N ASN A 137 0.87 -10.11 7.95
CA ASN A 137 1.43 -9.62 9.22
C ASN A 137 2.61 -10.49 9.67
N ARG A 138 2.51 -11.79 9.44
CA ARG A 138 3.52 -12.79 9.82
C ARG A 138 4.78 -12.70 8.95
N SER A 139 4.64 -12.35 7.67
CA SER A 139 5.76 -12.14 6.74
C SER A 139 6.60 -10.92 7.13
N LYS A 140 5.96 -9.85 7.62
CA LYS A 140 6.64 -8.62 8.08
C LYS A 140 7.31 -8.80 9.44
N LYS A 141 6.61 -9.41 10.40
CA LYS A 141 7.12 -9.52 11.77
C LYS A 141 8.08 -10.68 11.97
N GLY A 142 7.99 -11.74 11.17
CA GLY A 142 8.69 -13.01 11.44
C GLY A 142 8.14 -13.72 12.68
N ARG A 143 8.65 -14.91 13.00
CA ARG A 143 8.29 -15.60 14.25
C ARG A 143 9.03 -14.92 15.38
N ASN A 144 8.44 -14.98 16.56
CA ASN A 144 9.14 -14.63 17.79
C ASN A 144 9.95 -15.85 18.25
N TRP A 145 11.19 -15.93 17.76
CA TRP A 145 12.20 -16.85 18.27
C TRP A 145 12.88 -16.22 19.49
N ASP A 146 13.30 -17.05 20.44
CA ASP A 146 14.16 -16.61 21.53
C ASP A 146 15.56 -16.29 20.98
N GLU A 147 16.11 -15.13 21.30
CA GLU A 147 17.41 -14.69 20.79
C GLU A 147 18.58 -15.46 21.40
N THR A 148 18.40 -15.96 22.63
CA THR A 148 19.42 -16.70 23.39
C THR A 148 19.30 -18.19 23.14
N ASN A 149 18.09 -18.75 23.19
CA ASN A 149 17.83 -20.19 23.06
C ASN A 149 16.73 -20.46 22.01
N PRO A 150 16.99 -20.24 20.72
CA PRO A 150 15.97 -20.27 19.67
C PRO A 150 15.24 -21.62 19.55
N GLY A 151 15.86 -22.71 19.98
CA GLY A 151 15.31 -24.07 19.97
C GLY A 151 14.31 -24.36 21.08
N THR A 152 14.17 -23.50 22.09
CA THR A 152 13.27 -23.69 23.24
C THR A 152 11.83 -23.99 22.83
N LEU A 153 11.36 -23.37 21.75
CA LEU A 153 10.00 -23.57 21.23
C LEU A 153 9.75 -25.02 20.75
N LEU A 154 10.80 -25.71 20.31
CA LEU A 154 10.74 -27.06 19.78
C LEU A 154 10.89 -28.11 20.89
N ILE A 155 11.28 -27.72 22.10
CA ILE A 155 11.46 -28.61 23.24
C ILE A 155 10.28 -28.47 24.19
N GLN A 156 9.52 -29.55 24.39
CA GLN A 156 8.41 -29.59 25.34
C GLN A 156 8.51 -30.83 26.22
N LYS A 157 7.86 -30.80 27.38
CA LYS A 157 7.78 -31.99 28.24
C LYS A 157 6.93 -33.06 27.57
N ASN A 158 7.45 -34.29 27.48
CA ASN A 158 6.70 -35.44 27.04
C ASN A 158 5.71 -35.92 28.13
N LYS A 159 5.01 -37.03 27.87
CA LYS A 159 4.06 -37.64 28.83
C LYS A 159 4.71 -38.04 30.16
N ASP A 160 6.02 -38.33 30.14
CA ASP A 160 6.81 -38.74 31.30
C ASP A 160 7.43 -37.53 32.03
N GLY A 161 7.16 -36.30 31.58
CA GLY A 161 7.69 -35.07 32.14
C GLY A 161 9.11 -34.70 31.70
N ASN A 162 9.74 -35.51 30.83
CA ASN A 162 11.10 -35.29 30.32
C ASN A 162 11.11 -34.29 29.16
N PRO A 163 12.14 -33.42 29.04
CA PRO A 163 12.27 -32.54 27.88
C PRO A 163 12.45 -33.37 26.61
N TRP A 164 11.62 -33.09 25.60
CA TRP A 164 11.56 -33.85 24.37
C TRP A 164 11.48 -32.93 23.17
N LEU A 165 12.17 -33.30 22.10
CA LEU A 165 12.18 -32.56 20.84
C LEU A 165 10.93 -32.88 20.01
N TYR A 166 10.20 -31.84 19.63
CA TYR A 166 9.06 -31.89 18.72
C TYR A 166 9.36 -31.01 17.50
N PRO A 167 10.06 -31.53 16.47
CA PRO A 167 10.56 -30.71 15.36
C PRO A 167 9.45 -29.95 14.62
N LYS A 168 8.29 -30.58 14.47
CA LYS A 168 7.13 -29.99 13.76
C LYS A 168 6.51 -28.79 14.46
N LEU A 169 6.89 -28.46 15.71
CA LEU A 169 6.36 -27.27 16.38
C LEU A 169 6.78 -25.97 15.70
N GLY A 170 7.90 -25.97 14.96
CA GLY A 170 8.37 -24.84 14.16
C GLY A 170 7.57 -24.58 12.88
N SER A 171 6.68 -25.48 12.49
CA SER A 171 5.87 -25.36 11.27
C SER A 171 4.78 -24.27 11.39
N LEU A 172 4.31 -23.82 10.22
CA LEU A 172 3.11 -23.00 10.06
C LEU A 172 1.86 -23.76 10.55
N GLU A 173 1.78 -25.06 10.29
CA GLU A 173 0.67 -25.91 10.72
C GLU A 173 0.52 -25.93 12.25
N SER A 174 1.64 -25.98 12.98
CA SER A 174 1.64 -25.88 14.44
C SER A 174 1.14 -24.51 14.93
N GLU A 175 1.55 -23.43 14.26
CA GLU A 175 1.11 -22.05 14.57
C GLU A 175 -0.41 -21.93 14.38
N ILE A 176 -0.94 -22.41 13.26
CA ILE A 176 -2.38 -22.39 12.96
C ILE A 176 -3.14 -23.35 13.87
N THR A 177 -2.57 -24.50 14.20
CA THR A 177 -3.15 -25.44 15.18
C THR A 177 -3.36 -24.75 16.52
N SER A 178 -2.42 -23.93 16.98
CA SER A 178 -2.55 -23.14 18.21
C SER A 178 -3.68 -22.11 18.11
N LEU A 179 -3.83 -21.44 16.96
CA LEU A 179 -4.94 -20.52 16.71
C LEU A 179 -6.30 -21.23 16.73
N VAL A 180 -6.41 -22.39 16.09
CA VAL A 180 -7.65 -23.19 16.03
C VAL A 180 -7.97 -23.81 17.40
N ARG A 181 -6.95 -24.26 18.13
CA ARG A 181 -7.09 -24.80 19.50
C ARG A 181 -7.78 -23.80 20.43
N LYS A 182 -7.46 -22.51 20.33
CA LYS A 182 -8.13 -21.46 21.12
C LYS A 182 -9.64 -21.36 20.86
N GLY A 183 -10.11 -21.73 19.66
CA GLY A 183 -11.52 -21.74 19.31
C GLY A 183 -12.34 -22.84 19.99
N PHE A 184 -11.68 -23.86 20.54
CA PHE A 184 -12.34 -24.89 21.35
C PHE A 184 -12.62 -24.43 22.79
N GLY A 185 -12.02 -23.33 23.23
CA GLY A 185 -12.18 -22.80 24.58
C GLY A 185 -11.75 -23.83 25.63
N THR A 186 -12.69 -24.23 26.47
CA THR A 186 -12.49 -25.21 27.54
C THR A 186 -12.73 -26.66 27.10
N VAL A 187 -13.37 -26.87 25.95
CA VAL A 187 -13.55 -28.21 25.37
C VAL A 187 -12.20 -28.72 24.87
N PRO A 188 -11.80 -29.97 25.16
CA PRO A 188 -10.56 -30.53 24.64
C PRO A 188 -10.49 -30.49 23.10
N TYR A 189 -9.31 -30.13 22.60
CA TYR A 189 -9.04 -29.92 21.18
C TYR A 189 -9.18 -31.20 20.36
N ILE A 190 -9.86 -31.10 19.22
CA ILE A 190 -9.94 -32.14 18.19
C ILE A 190 -9.10 -31.68 16.97
N PRO A 191 -8.17 -32.49 16.45
CA PRO A 191 -7.36 -32.12 15.29
C PRO A 191 -8.20 -31.79 14.04
N MET A 192 -8.01 -30.59 13.49
CA MET A 192 -8.75 -30.08 12.32
C MET A 192 -7.92 -30.19 11.03
N THR A 193 -7.62 -31.42 10.60
CA THR A 193 -6.70 -31.68 9.47
C THR A 193 -7.16 -31.07 8.15
N ASP A 194 -8.47 -31.13 7.86
CA ASP A 194 -9.06 -30.57 6.63
C ASP A 194 -8.77 -29.07 6.50
N PHE A 195 -8.95 -28.31 7.58
CA PHE A 195 -8.68 -26.88 7.59
C PHE A 195 -7.19 -26.56 7.43
N LEU A 196 -6.31 -27.34 8.06
CA LEU A 196 -4.87 -27.14 7.91
C LEU A 196 -4.43 -27.37 6.46
N ILE A 197 -4.97 -28.39 5.80
CA ILE A 197 -4.71 -28.65 4.37
C ILE A 197 -5.20 -27.48 3.51
N ASP A 198 -6.44 -27.03 3.71
CA ASP A 198 -7.00 -25.91 2.94
C ASP A 198 -6.20 -24.63 3.16
N PHE A 199 -5.80 -24.36 4.41
CA PHE A 199 -4.99 -23.21 4.78
C PHE A 199 -3.64 -23.23 4.06
N VAL A 200 -2.93 -24.36 4.09
CA VAL A 200 -1.61 -24.51 3.46
C VAL A 200 -1.73 -24.41 1.94
N ASN A 201 -2.74 -25.03 1.34
CA ASN A 201 -2.96 -24.95 -0.10
C ASN A 201 -3.23 -23.51 -0.54
N TYR A 202 -4.10 -22.78 0.17
CA TYR A 202 -4.32 -21.36 -0.08
C TYR A 202 -3.05 -20.53 0.09
N ALA A 203 -2.27 -20.77 1.16
CA ALA A 203 -1.02 -20.05 1.39
C ALA A 203 0.01 -20.27 0.27
N LYS A 204 0.08 -21.50 -0.27
CA LYS A 204 0.92 -21.83 -1.45
C LYS A 204 0.41 -21.18 -2.73
N GLU A 205 -0.90 -21.28 -3.01
CA GLU A 205 -1.53 -20.66 -4.19
C GLU A 205 -1.32 -19.14 -4.23
N GLN A 206 -1.28 -18.50 -3.06
CA GLN A 206 -1.01 -17.06 -2.93
C GLN A 206 0.49 -16.71 -2.87
N ASN A 207 1.40 -17.68 -2.99
CA ASN A 207 2.86 -17.50 -2.83
C ASN A 207 3.25 -16.84 -1.49
N LEU A 208 2.54 -17.17 -0.41
CA LEU A 208 2.77 -16.66 0.95
C LEU A 208 3.47 -17.67 1.87
N ALA A 209 3.57 -18.94 1.45
CA ALA A 209 4.25 -19.99 2.21
C ALA A 209 5.03 -20.92 1.28
N ILE A 210 6.12 -21.49 1.81
CA ILE A 210 6.94 -22.50 1.14
C ILE A 210 6.92 -23.80 1.93
N GLY A 211 6.94 -24.93 1.20
CA GLY A 211 6.97 -26.26 1.80
C GLY A 211 8.40 -26.76 1.96
N ILE A 212 8.76 -27.08 3.20
CA ILE A 212 10.05 -27.73 3.53
C ILE A 212 9.87 -29.25 3.50
N LEU A 213 8.76 -29.72 4.08
CA LEU A 213 8.26 -31.09 4.00
C LEU A 213 6.75 -31.07 3.71
N ASN A 214 6.16 -32.24 3.45
CA ASN A 214 4.72 -32.35 3.17
C ASN A 214 3.82 -31.81 4.29
N ASP A 215 4.30 -31.83 5.54
CA ASP A 215 3.61 -31.38 6.74
C ASP A 215 4.44 -30.35 7.53
N TYR A 216 5.32 -29.64 6.83
CA TYR A 216 6.14 -28.58 7.39
C TYR A 216 6.25 -27.43 6.40
N HIS A 217 5.50 -26.36 6.67
CA HIS A 217 5.55 -25.14 5.88
C HIS A 217 6.09 -23.98 6.71
N ILE A 218 6.69 -23.01 6.02
CA ILE A 218 7.12 -21.74 6.61
C ILE A 218 6.51 -20.59 5.81
N VAL A 219 6.24 -19.48 6.49
CA VAL A 219 5.76 -18.25 5.85
C VAL A 219 6.92 -17.60 5.10
N LEU A 220 6.66 -17.17 3.86
CA LEU A 220 7.60 -16.37 3.11
C LEU A 220 7.66 -14.97 3.71
N ASP A 221 8.82 -14.65 4.28
CA ASP A 221 9.11 -13.40 4.96
C ASP A 221 9.39 -12.25 3.99
N GLN A 222 9.05 -11.03 4.40
CA GLN A 222 9.49 -9.83 3.70
C GLN A 222 10.89 -9.48 4.20
N LEU A 223 11.89 -9.56 3.32
CA LEU A 223 13.27 -9.29 3.71
C LEU A 223 13.45 -7.79 3.97
N GLU A 224 13.82 -7.42 5.19
CA GLU A 224 14.22 -6.05 5.53
C GLU A 224 15.72 -5.89 5.31
N ILE A 225 16.09 -5.14 4.26
CA ILE A 225 17.47 -4.96 3.82
C ILE A 225 17.87 -3.50 4.10
N LEU A 226 19.04 -3.32 4.70
CA LEU A 226 19.64 -2.01 4.92
C LEU A 226 20.24 -1.46 3.61
N PRO A 227 20.50 -0.13 3.51
CA PRO A 227 21.06 0.48 2.29
C PRO A 227 22.42 -0.06 1.86
N ASP A 228 23.16 -0.68 2.78
CA ASP A 228 24.43 -1.37 2.53
C ASP A 228 24.26 -2.80 1.97
N GLY A 229 23.02 -3.26 1.80
CA GLY A 229 22.68 -4.60 1.36
C GLY A 229 22.73 -5.65 2.48
N SER A 230 22.95 -5.28 3.74
CA SER A 230 22.90 -6.20 4.88
C SER A 230 21.47 -6.44 5.36
N PHE A 231 21.23 -7.55 6.07
CA PHE A 231 19.90 -7.86 6.60
C PHE A 231 19.69 -7.17 7.95
N LYS A 232 18.64 -6.36 8.07
CA LYS A 232 18.25 -5.74 9.35
C LYS A 232 17.74 -6.79 10.35
N LYS A 233 17.08 -7.83 9.84
CA LYS A 233 16.60 -8.98 10.61
C LYS A 233 16.95 -10.27 9.87
N LEU A 234 17.33 -11.30 10.63
CA LEU A 234 17.57 -12.63 10.09
C LEU A 234 16.31 -13.15 9.36
N PRO A 235 16.44 -13.66 8.12
CA PRO A 235 15.34 -14.29 7.41
C PRO A 235 14.71 -15.44 8.19
N GLU A 236 13.43 -15.70 7.99
CA GLU A 236 12.68 -16.75 8.69
C GLU A 236 13.33 -18.13 8.47
N VAL A 237 13.82 -18.42 7.25
CA VAL A 237 14.55 -19.66 6.93
C VAL A 237 15.77 -19.83 7.84
N VAL A 238 16.54 -18.77 8.05
CA VAL A 238 17.76 -18.81 8.87
C VAL A 238 17.42 -18.96 10.34
N ASN A 239 16.42 -18.22 10.84
CA ASN A 239 15.96 -18.40 12.21
C ASN A 239 15.45 -19.84 12.47
N GLN A 240 14.77 -20.44 11.50
CA GLN A 240 14.32 -21.84 11.59
C GLN A 240 15.50 -22.82 11.62
N ILE A 241 16.56 -22.59 10.83
CA ILE A 241 17.80 -23.39 10.89
C ILE A 241 18.41 -23.29 12.28
N LEU A 242 18.59 -22.09 12.82
CA LEU A 242 19.19 -21.86 14.13
C LEU A 242 18.35 -22.51 15.24
N ALA A 243 17.02 -22.38 15.18
CA ALA A 243 16.13 -23.02 16.15
C ALA A 243 16.19 -24.55 16.08
N HIS A 244 16.23 -25.14 14.88
CA HIS A 244 16.35 -26.60 14.72
C HIS A 244 17.71 -27.13 15.16
N LEU A 245 18.78 -26.40 14.85
CA LEU A 245 20.13 -26.73 15.28
C LEU A 245 20.23 -26.71 16.80
N ASP A 246 19.84 -25.62 17.44
CA ASP A 246 19.86 -25.46 18.91
C ASP A 246 19.01 -26.54 19.63
N ALA A 247 17.81 -26.80 19.11
CA ALA A 247 16.93 -27.81 19.70
C ALA A 247 17.48 -29.24 19.55
N LEU A 248 18.09 -29.55 18.40
CA LEU A 248 18.74 -30.85 18.18
C LEU A 248 20.02 -30.99 18.99
N GLU A 249 20.84 -29.94 19.10
CA GLU A 249 22.04 -29.89 19.95
C GLU A 249 21.66 -30.19 21.41
N THR A 250 20.65 -29.51 21.93
CA THR A 250 20.12 -29.71 23.29
C THR A 250 19.60 -31.14 23.49
N PHE A 251 18.75 -31.63 22.57
CA PHE A 251 18.21 -32.99 22.66
C PHE A 251 19.30 -34.06 22.57
N THR A 252 20.32 -33.84 21.75
CA THR A 252 21.48 -34.74 21.61
C THR A 252 22.30 -34.79 22.88
N LYS A 253 22.53 -33.62 23.51
CA LYS A 253 23.26 -33.50 24.77
C LYS A 253 22.53 -34.21 25.93
N ASP A 254 21.21 -34.08 25.99
CA ASP A 254 20.41 -34.63 27.10
C ASP A 254 20.15 -36.14 26.96
N HIS A 255 19.83 -36.61 25.76
CA HIS A 255 19.41 -37.99 25.54
C HIS A 255 20.49 -38.83 24.85
N LEU A 256 21.00 -38.38 23.70
CA LEU A 256 21.88 -39.20 22.87
C LEU A 256 23.26 -39.41 23.52
N MET A 257 23.82 -38.38 24.17
CA MET A 257 25.07 -38.48 24.91
C MET A 257 24.95 -39.39 26.14
N LYS A 258 23.80 -39.38 26.82
CA LYS A 258 23.55 -40.29 27.95
C LYS A 258 23.56 -41.75 27.47
N ILE A 259 22.86 -42.01 26.38
CA ILE A 259 22.80 -43.31 25.73
C ILE A 259 24.19 -43.76 25.23
N ALA A 260 24.97 -42.85 24.65
CA ALA A 260 26.33 -43.12 24.18
C ALA A 260 27.25 -43.55 25.32
N ARG A 261 27.15 -42.89 26.48
CA ARG A 261 27.93 -43.22 27.69
C ARG A 261 27.53 -44.57 28.27
N GLU A 262 26.22 -44.85 28.35
CA GLU A 262 25.70 -46.14 28.82
C GLU A 262 26.16 -47.30 27.91
N ALA A 263 26.21 -47.05 26.59
CA ALA A 263 26.64 -48.03 25.58
C ALA A 263 28.16 -48.05 25.32
N LYS A 264 28.95 -47.23 26.02
CA LYS A 264 30.43 -47.10 25.88
C LYS A 264 30.91 -46.70 24.48
N TYR A 265 30.21 -45.80 23.80
CA TYR A 265 30.64 -45.22 22.52
C TYR A 265 31.60 -44.04 22.71
N GLU A 266 32.79 -44.31 23.27
CA GLU A 266 33.78 -43.29 23.67
C GLU A 266 34.18 -42.36 22.50
N VAL A 267 34.44 -42.93 21.32
CA VAL A 267 34.80 -42.16 20.11
C VAL A 267 33.73 -41.13 19.72
N PHE A 268 32.45 -41.48 19.87
CA PHE A 268 31.34 -40.56 19.58
C PHE A 268 31.25 -39.47 20.64
N VAL A 269 31.37 -39.85 21.92
CA VAL A 269 31.34 -38.93 23.06
C VAL A 269 32.46 -37.88 22.96
N ASP A 270 33.67 -38.29 22.61
CA ASP A 270 34.82 -37.38 22.48
C ASP A 270 34.62 -36.38 21.34
N LYS A 271 34.21 -36.84 20.16
CA LYS A 271 33.93 -35.96 19.01
C LYS A 271 32.80 -34.97 19.30
N MET A 272 31.75 -35.40 20.00
CA MET A 272 30.64 -34.53 20.39
C MET A 272 31.06 -33.52 21.47
N ASN A 273 31.87 -33.92 22.45
CA ASN A 273 32.39 -32.98 23.45
C ASN A 273 33.29 -31.92 22.82
N GLN A 274 34.14 -32.29 21.86
CA GLN A 274 34.94 -31.33 21.07
C GLN A 274 34.03 -30.35 20.31
N TYR A 275 32.98 -30.85 19.65
CA TYR A 275 32.01 -29.99 18.97
C TYR A 275 31.34 -28.96 19.91
N PHE A 276 30.96 -29.36 21.12
CA PHE A 276 30.34 -28.46 22.09
C PHE A 276 31.32 -27.47 22.76
N GLN A 277 32.63 -27.62 22.56
CA GLN A 277 33.63 -26.67 23.03
C GLN A 277 33.85 -25.51 22.04
N ASP A 278 33.46 -25.67 20.77
CA ASP A 278 33.51 -24.58 19.77
C ASP A 278 32.55 -23.44 20.15
N GLU A 279 32.99 -22.19 19.97
CA GLU A 279 32.18 -21.01 20.29
C GLU A 279 30.82 -20.99 19.56
N ILE A 280 29.81 -20.50 20.27
CA ILE A 280 28.46 -20.24 19.74
C ILE A 280 28.54 -19.00 18.83
N PHE A 281 27.68 -18.93 17.80
CA PHE A 281 27.60 -17.79 16.89
C PHE A 281 27.58 -16.45 17.65
N SER A 282 28.61 -15.63 17.42
CA SER A 282 28.88 -14.40 18.17
C SER A 282 28.28 -13.16 17.48
N SER A 283 28.14 -13.20 16.15
CA SER A 283 27.64 -12.09 15.32
C SER A 283 26.45 -12.47 14.42
N ILE A 284 25.73 -11.48 13.90
CA ILE A 284 24.61 -11.68 12.96
C ILE A 284 25.10 -12.26 11.62
N GLU A 285 26.30 -11.88 11.19
CA GLU A 285 26.92 -12.37 9.94
C GLU A 285 27.26 -13.86 10.04
N GLU A 286 27.77 -14.31 11.20
CA GLU A 286 27.99 -15.72 11.49
C GLU A 286 26.67 -16.49 11.57
N LYS A 287 25.65 -15.92 12.21
CA LYS A 287 24.28 -16.48 12.24
C LYS A 287 23.66 -16.60 10.85
N MET A 288 24.04 -15.75 9.90
CA MET A 288 23.62 -15.88 8.50
C MET A 288 24.29 -17.05 7.79
N ASN A 289 25.44 -17.53 8.24
CA ASN A 289 26.18 -18.63 7.62
C ASN A 289 26.31 -19.87 8.52
N PRO A 290 25.18 -20.49 8.95
CA PRO A 290 25.23 -21.63 9.87
C PRO A 290 25.61 -22.96 9.18
N GLU A 291 25.79 -22.98 7.86
CA GLU A 291 25.89 -24.19 7.04
C GLU A 291 27.04 -25.11 7.44
N ASP A 292 28.21 -24.56 7.72
CA ASP A 292 29.38 -25.36 8.08
C ASP A 292 29.21 -26.00 9.46
N ARG A 293 28.61 -25.30 10.41
CA ARG A 293 28.27 -25.86 11.72
C ARG A 293 27.18 -26.92 11.60
N VAL A 294 26.16 -26.69 10.76
CA VAL A 294 25.09 -27.66 10.47
C VAL A 294 25.66 -28.93 9.82
N LYS A 295 26.51 -28.81 8.80
CA LYS A 295 27.16 -29.95 8.14
C LYS A 295 28.01 -30.76 9.11
N ARG A 296 28.84 -30.08 9.91
CA ARG A 296 29.67 -30.73 10.96
C ARG A 296 28.78 -31.50 11.94
N PHE A 297 27.73 -30.87 12.47
CA PHE A 297 26.83 -31.51 13.42
C PHE A 297 26.06 -32.70 12.83
N LEU A 298 25.50 -32.55 11.63
CA LEU A 298 24.76 -33.61 10.96
C LEU A 298 25.63 -34.83 10.69
N SER A 299 26.88 -34.65 10.25
CA SER A 299 27.81 -35.77 10.03
C SER A 299 28.16 -36.52 11.32
N LEU A 300 28.25 -35.82 12.45
CA LEU A 300 28.41 -36.45 13.76
C LEU A 300 27.17 -37.28 14.12
N LEU A 301 25.97 -36.73 13.98
CA LEU A 301 24.73 -37.47 14.26
C LEU A 301 24.53 -38.70 13.37
N GLU A 302 24.89 -38.62 12.09
CA GLU A 302 24.83 -39.76 11.15
C GLU A 302 25.77 -40.90 11.55
N SER A 303 26.87 -40.59 12.25
CA SER A 303 27.81 -41.59 12.74
C SER A 303 27.31 -42.38 13.95
N PHE A 304 26.17 -42.00 14.55
CA PHE A 304 25.65 -42.66 15.75
C PHE A 304 25.06 -44.05 15.44
N PRO A 305 25.53 -45.13 16.11
CA PRO A 305 25.14 -46.50 15.78
C PRO A 305 23.80 -46.91 16.43
N PHE A 306 22.69 -46.39 15.92
CA PHE A 306 21.34 -46.74 16.39
C PHE A 306 21.00 -48.24 16.27
N ALA A 307 21.63 -48.96 15.33
CA ALA A 307 21.35 -50.37 15.06
C ALA A 307 21.73 -51.32 16.21
N SER A 308 22.64 -50.89 17.09
CA SER A 308 23.16 -51.70 18.19
C SER A 308 22.25 -51.68 19.43
N GLN A 309 21.20 -50.85 19.45
CA GLN A 309 20.33 -50.68 20.61
C GLN A 309 18.98 -51.39 20.45
N LYS A 310 18.61 -52.21 21.43
CA LYS A 310 17.32 -52.90 21.49
C LYS A 310 16.37 -52.13 22.42
N GLY A 311 15.24 -51.66 21.89
CA GLY A 311 14.16 -51.07 22.71
C GLY A 311 13.34 -49.99 21.99
N ASN A 312 12.06 -49.88 22.35
CA ASN A 312 11.14 -48.88 21.79
C ASN A 312 11.64 -47.44 21.98
N GLN A 313 12.34 -47.15 23.09
CA GLN A 313 12.87 -45.80 23.34
C GLN A 313 13.96 -45.39 22.35
N ALA A 314 14.92 -46.29 22.04
CA ALA A 314 15.97 -46.00 21.08
C ALA A 314 15.41 -45.75 19.67
N GLN A 315 14.36 -46.48 19.29
CA GLN A 315 13.64 -46.25 18.03
C GLN A 315 12.95 -44.88 18.00
N VAL A 316 12.24 -44.49 19.07
CA VAL A 316 11.54 -43.20 19.14
C VAL A 316 12.53 -42.03 19.14
N ILE A 317 13.69 -42.18 19.78
CA ILE A 317 14.79 -41.22 19.73
C ILE A 317 15.33 -41.10 18.30
N ARG A 318 15.60 -42.23 17.64
CA ARG A 318 16.04 -42.26 16.25
C ARG A 318 15.05 -41.54 15.33
N GLU A 319 13.77 -41.86 15.41
CA GLU A 319 12.73 -41.22 14.60
C GLU A 319 12.67 -39.70 14.82
N THR A 320 12.86 -39.26 16.07
CA THR A 320 12.89 -37.84 16.43
C THR A 320 14.11 -37.13 15.85
N VAL A 321 15.29 -37.73 15.98
CA VAL A 321 16.56 -37.22 15.43
C VAL A 321 16.49 -37.19 13.89
N ASP A 322 16.08 -38.28 13.26
CA ASP A 322 15.93 -38.40 11.80
C ASP A 322 14.97 -37.34 11.24
N THR A 323 13.87 -37.07 11.94
CA THR A 323 12.91 -36.03 11.55
C THR A 323 13.53 -34.63 11.63
N GLY A 324 14.22 -34.32 12.73
CA GLY A 324 14.90 -33.03 12.89
C GLY A 324 16.01 -32.83 11.85
N MET A 325 16.81 -33.87 11.59
CA MET A 325 17.86 -33.84 10.58
C MET A 325 17.30 -33.62 9.17
N LYS A 326 16.19 -34.29 8.81
CA LYS A 326 15.53 -34.09 7.51
C LYS A 326 15.05 -32.66 7.33
N ILE A 327 14.45 -32.06 8.36
CA ILE A 327 14.02 -30.65 8.33
C ILE A 327 15.23 -29.73 8.17
N LEU A 328 16.28 -29.93 8.97
CA LEU A 328 17.47 -29.08 8.96
C LEU A 328 18.21 -29.10 7.60
N LYS A 329 18.30 -30.29 6.97
CA LYS A 329 18.86 -30.46 5.62
C LYS A 329 18.06 -29.67 4.58
N ARG A 330 16.73 -29.85 4.54
CA ARG A 330 15.88 -29.13 3.58
C ARG A 330 15.88 -27.61 3.82
N LEU A 331 15.90 -27.16 5.07
CA LEU A 331 16.02 -25.73 5.37
C LEU A 331 17.36 -25.15 4.87
N SER A 332 18.45 -25.91 4.97
CA SER A 332 19.77 -25.47 4.49
C SER A 332 19.82 -25.36 2.96
N GLU A 333 19.14 -26.26 2.24
CA GLU A 333 18.99 -26.16 0.78
C GLU A 333 18.15 -24.93 0.40
N GLU A 334 17.04 -24.68 1.10
CA GLU A 334 16.19 -23.51 0.86
C GLU A 334 16.85 -22.18 1.21
N LYS A 335 17.86 -22.17 2.10
CA LYS A 335 18.64 -20.95 2.35
C LYS A 335 19.26 -20.40 1.06
N GLY A 336 19.66 -21.26 0.12
CA GLY A 336 20.20 -20.84 -1.18
C GLY A 336 19.22 -19.96 -1.96
N SER A 337 17.92 -20.25 -1.90
CA SER A 337 16.87 -19.47 -2.56
C SER A 337 16.67 -18.08 -1.93
N VAL A 338 17.04 -17.90 -0.65
CA VAL A 338 16.94 -16.61 0.05
C VAL A 338 17.84 -15.53 -0.58
N ILE A 339 19.01 -15.91 -1.11
CA ILE A 339 19.90 -14.96 -1.80
C ILE A 339 19.25 -14.46 -3.10
N HIS A 340 18.60 -15.34 -3.87
CA HIS A 340 17.85 -14.93 -5.05
C HIS A 340 16.69 -13.99 -4.69
N ARG A 341 15.95 -14.32 -3.62
CA ARG A 341 14.86 -13.48 -3.12
C ARG A 341 15.35 -12.12 -2.61
N LYS A 342 16.56 -12.05 -2.06
CA LYS A 342 17.20 -10.80 -1.63
C LYS A 342 17.36 -9.87 -2.84
N ASP A 343 17.98 -10.37 -3.90
CA ASP A 343 18.24 -9.58 -5.12
C ASP A 343 16.92 -9.10 -5.76
N ASP A 344 15.92 -9.98 -5.86
CA ASP A 344 14.60 -9.64 -6.42
C ASP A 344 13.86 -8.61 -5.56
N ASN A 345 13.97 -8.70 -4.23
CA ASN A 345 13.32 -7.75 -3.33
C ASN A 345 14.00 -6.37 -3.38
N ILE A 346 15.34 -6.32 -3.41
CA ILE A 346 16.12 -5.09 -3.64
C ILE A 346 15.67 -4.45 -4.96
N TYR A 347 15.60 -5.25 -6.03
CA TYR A 347 15.15 -4.79 -7.33
C TYR A 347 13.73 -4.24 -7.28
N SER A 348 12.78 -4.92 -6.63
CA SER A 348 11.39 -4.47 -6.53
C SER A 348 11.24 -3.16 -5.76
N THR A 349 12.02 -2.98 -4.69
CA THR A 349 12.01 -1.77 -3.86
C THR A 349 12.65 -0.61 -4.62
N MET A 350 13.78 -0.85 -5.28
CA MET A 350 14.43 0.11 -6.16
C MET A 350 13.51 0.51 -7.31
N LYS A 351 12.86 -0.44 -7.99
CA LYS A 351 11.86 -0.19 -9.04
C LYS A 351 10.77 0.72 -8.51
N GLN A 352 10.14 0.39 -7.39
CA GLN A 352 9.08 1.24 -6.81
C GLN A 352 9.57 2.66 -6.49
N SER A 353 10.76 2.79 -5.90
CA SER A 353 11.38 4.08 -5.59
C SER A 353 11.64 4.92 -6.84
N VAL A 354 12.23 4.34 -7.89
CA VAL A 354 12.48 5.03 -9.16
C VAL A 354 11.16 5.43 -9.83
N MET A 355 10.20 4.51 -9.89
CA MET A 355 8.88 4.73 -10.50
C MET A 355 8.06 5.80 -9.76
N SER A 356 8.22 5.95 -8.44
CA SER A 356 7.56 7.03 -7.67
C SER A 356 8.31 8.36 -7.74
N LYS A 357 9.65 8.33 -7.81
CA LYS A 357 10.51 9.53 -7.88
C LYS A 357 10.27 10.33 -9.16
N ILE A 358 10.03 9.68 -10.30
CA ILE A 358 9.77 10.34 -11.60
C ILE A 358 8.54 11.27 -11.56
N PRO A 359 7.33 10.80 -11.22
CA PRO A 359 6.13 11.64 -11.20
C PRO A 359 6.18 12.70 -10.08
N GLU A 360 6.77 12.39 -8.92
CA GLU A 360 6.93 13.37 -7.84
C GLU A 360 7.87 14.50 -8.23
N TYR A 361 9.02 14.17 -8.83
CA TYR A 361 9.97 15.16 -9.32
C TYR A 361 9.36 16.01 -10.44
N THR A 362 8.67 15.39 -11.40
CA THR A 362 8.02 16.10 -12.51
C THR A 362 6.91 17.04 -12.01
N LYS A 363 6.14 16.62 -10.99
CA LYS A 363 5.07 17.42 -10.41
C LYS A 363 5.60 18.62 -9.62
N ASN A 364 6.69 18.46 -8.86
CA ASN A 364 7.20 19.51 -7.98
C ASN A 364 8.13 20.48 -8.73
N ASN A 365 9.00 19.97 -9.59
CA ASN A 365 10.03 20.76 -10.25
C ASN A 365 9.65 21.18 -11.66
N HIS A 366 8.70 20.51 -12.31
CA HIS A 366 8.33 20.74 -13.71
C HIS A 366 9.55 20.75 -14.65
N SER A 367 10.46 19.79 -14.45
CA SER A 367 11.66 19.58 -15.26
C SER A 367 11.87 18.09 -15.53
N LEU A 368 12.80 17.74 -16.43
CA LEU A 368 13.16 16.35 -16.72
C LEU A 368 14.07 15.79 -15.62
N LEU A 369 13.77 14.58 -15.15
CA LEU A 369 14.63 13.88 -14.19
C LEU A 369 15.78 13.19 -14.93
N ARG A 370 17.01 13.50 -14.55
CA ARG A 370 18.22 12.82 -15.03
C ARG A 370 18.44 11.52 -14.26
N ILE A 371 18.39 10.38 -14.95
CA ILE A 371 18.58 9.05 -14.35
C ILE A 371 19.75 8.34 -15.03
N ASN A 372 20.64 7.76 -14.22
CA ASN A 372 21.59 6.76 -14.67
C ASN A 372 21.23 5.41 -14.06
N PHE A 373 20.72 4.49 -14.88
CA PHE A 373 20.27 3.17 -14.42
C PHE A 373 21.43 2.31 -13.89
N GLU A 374 22.65 2.50 -14.39
CA GLU A 374 23.83 1.76 -13.92
C GLU A 374 24.19 2.17 -12.48
N ASP A 375 24.16 3.47 -12.19
CA ASP A 375 24.51 4.00 -10.87
C ASP A 375 23.40 3.71 -9.85
N GLU A 376 22.12 3.77 -10.26
CA GLU A 376 20.97 3.41 -9.40
C GLU A 376 21.02 1.92 -9.02
N VAL A 377 21.33 1.01 -9.95
CA VAL A 377 21.48 -0.43 -9.65
C VAL A 377 22.74 -0.72 -8.81
N ALA A 378 23.85 -0.04 -9.08
CA ALA A 378 25.08 -0.20 -8.30
C ALA A 378 24.90 0.30 -6.85
N SER A 379 24.18 1.41 -6.66
CA SER A 379 23.87 1.95 -5.33
C SER A 379 22.88 1.09 -4.54
N ALA A 380 22.11 0.22 -5.22
CA ALA A 380 21.16 -0.70 -4.57
C ALA A 380 21.82 -1.95 -3.94
N GLY A 381 23.14 -2.15 -4.10
CA GLY A 381 23.88 -3.21 -3.42
C GLY A 381 23.76 -4.61 -4.05
N ILE A 382 23.43 -4.71 -5.34
CA ILE A 382 23.38 -5.98 -6.07
C ILE A 382 24.82 -6.45 -6.37
N THR A 383 25.26 -7.51 -5.70
CA THR A 383 26.65 -8.01 -5.77
C THR A 383 26.95 -8.90 -6.98
N SER A 384 25.92 -9.43 -7.66
CA SER A 384 26.09 -10.29 -8.84
C SER A 384 26.15 -9.47 -10.14
N PRO A 385 27.24 -9.56 -10.94
CA PRO A 385 27.39 -8.78 -12.17
C PRO A 385 26.43 -9.21 -13.28
N GLU A 386 26.12 -10.51 -13.40
CA GLU A 386 25.19 -11.04 -14.40
C GLU A 386 23.76 -10.55 -14.14
N LYS A 387 23.30 -10.67 -12.89
CA LYS A 387 21.97 -10.17 -12.49
C LYS A 387 21.88 -8.65 -12.54
N ALA A 388 22.94 -7.92 -12.20
CA ALA A 388 22.95 -6.47 -12.33
C ALA A 388 22.66 -6.04 -13.77
N SER A 389 23.26 -6.70 -14.77
CA SER A 389 22.99 -6.42 -16.18
C SER A 389 21.54 -6.72 -16.59
N GLU A 390 20.96 -7.80 -16.07
CA GLU A 390 19.56 -8.17 -16.29
C GLU A 390 18.60 -7.15 -15.65
N TYR A 391 18.86 -6.75 -14.40
CA TYR A 391 18.05 -5.78 -13.69
C TYR A 391 18.15 -4.38 -14.29
N ILE A 392 19.31 -3.96 -14.80
CA ILE A 392 19.44 -2.72 -15.56
C ILE A 392 18.54 -2.76 -16.79
N LYS A 393 18.57 -3.86 -17.54
CA LYS A 393 17.71 -4.02 -18.72
C LYS A 393 16.22 -4.00 -18.35
N ARG A 394 15.81 -4.76 -17.33
CA ARG A 394 14.42 -4.78 -16.86
C ARG A 394 13.95 -3.43 -16.33
N LEU A 395 14.77 -2.75 -15.51
CA LEU A 395 14.44 -1.40 -15.00
C LEU A 395 14.30 -0.39 -16.14
N LYS A 396 15.20 -0.47 -17.13
CA LYS A 396 15.09 0.34 -18.34
C LYS A 396 13.76 0.03 -19.04
N ASP A 397 13.47 -1.21 -19.38
CA ASP A 397 12.24 -1.59 -20.09
C ASP A 397 10.97 -1.15 -19.32
N ASP A 398 10.94 -1.33 -18.00
CA ASP A 398 9.83 -0.90 -17.13
C ASP A 398 9.63 0.62 -17.17
N VAL A 399 10.69 1.40 -16.94
CA VAL A 399 10.61 2.88 -16.90
C VAL A 399 10.26 3.44 -18.27
N LEU A 400 10.83 2.89 -19.35
CA LEU A 400 10.56 3.35 -20.72
C LEU A 400 9.17 2.94 -21.23
N SER A 401 8.56 1.92 -20.62
CA SER A 401 7.19 1.51 -20.95
C SER A 401 6.12 2.45 -20.35
N GLU A 402 6.37 2.99 -19.16
CA GLU A 402 5.40 3.83 -18.44
C GLU A 402 5.67 5.33 -18.60
N PHE A 403 6.92 5.73 -18.86
CA PHE A 403 7.32 7.14 -18.93
C PHE A 403 7.98 7.51 -20.25
N SER A 404 7.95 8.80 -20.55
CA SER A 404 8.55 9.36 -21.75
C SER A 404 9.99 9.78 -21.50
N TYR A 405 10.88 9.57 -22.47
CA TYR A 405 12.31 9.73 -22.26
C TYR A 405 13.10 10.23 -23.48
N GLN A 406 14.31 10.72 -23.22
CA GLN A 406 15.35 11.01 -24.21
C GLN A 406 16.72 10.51 -23.72
N GLU A 407 17.45 9.80 -24.57
CA GLU A 407 18.79 9.24 -24.27
C GLU A 407 19.90 10.20 -24.72
N GLU A 408 20.89 10.43 -23.85
CA GLU A 408 22.13 11.14 -24.13
C GLU A 408 23.31 10.18 -23.87
N LYS A 409 24.12 9.93 -24.90
CA LYS A 409 25.33 9.11 -24.79
C LYS A 409 26.51 9.99 -24.37
N LEU A 410 27.11 9.70 -23.22
CA LEU A 410 28.31 10.38 -22.75
C LEU A 410 29.57 9.85 -23.46
N SER A 411 30.61 10.66 -23.50
CA SER A 411 31.91 10.37 -24.12
C SER A 411 32.65 9.16 -23.52
N ASN A 412 32.23 8.68 -22.36
CA ASN A 412 32.75 7.51 -21.66
C ASN A 412 32.03 6.19 -22.03
N GLY A 413 31.07 6.22 -22.96
CA GLY A 413 30.26 5.05 -23.36
C GLY A 413 29.05 4.77 -22.47
N LYS A 414 28.86 5.51 -21.36
CA LYS A 414 27.66 5.42 -20.51
C LYS A 414 26.51 6.23 -21.11
N SER A 415 25.27 5.76 -20.90
CA SER A 415 24.06 6.43 -21.41
C SER A 415 23.26 7.01 -20.24
N VAL A 416 22.92 8.29 -20.31
CA VAL A 416 22.07 8.98 -19.33
C VAL A 416 20.70 9.23 -19.95
N TYR A 417 19.65 9.02 -19.16
CA TYR A 417 18.27 9.16 -19.60
C TYR A 417 17.62 10.36 -18.91
N TYR A 418 16.97 11.21 -19.69
CA TYR A 418 16.09 12.27 -19.20
C TYR A 418 14.66 11.78 -19.29
N VAL A 419 14.03 11.55 -18.15
CA VAL A 419 12.70 10.93 -18.05
C VAL A 419 11.69 11.94 -17.51
N VAL A 420 10.46 11.89 -18.03
CA VAL A 420 9.36 12.77 -17.63
C VAL A 420 8.03 12.03 -17.61
N ASP A 421 7.18 12.38 -16.64
CA ASP A 421 5.77 11.98 -16.64
C ASP A 421 5.00 12.79 -17.68
N HIS A 422 4.56 12.15 -18.77
CA HIS A 422 3.82 12.79 -19.85
C HIS A 422 2.47 13.39 -19.42
N GLY A 423 1.97 13.04 -18.23
CA GLY A 423 0.78 13.67 -17.63
C GLY A 423 0.97 15.15 -17.26
N TYR A 424 2.22 15.64 -17.14
CA TYR A 424 2.55 17.03 -16.78
C TYR A 424 3.35 17.77 -17.87
N MET A 425 3.41 17.23 -19.09
CA MET A 425 4.33 17.69 -20.14
C MET A 425 4.20 19.18 -20.48
N ALA A 426 2.98 19.72 -20.55
CA ALA A 426 2.73 21.14 -20.85
C ALA A 426 3.29 22.08 -19.78
N ALA A 427 3.23 21.68 -18.50
CA ALA A 427 3.81 22.46 -17.40
C ALA A 427 5.34 22.45 -17.44
N VAL A 428 5.93 21.30 -17.79
CA VAL A 428 7.38 21.14 -17.96
C VAL A 428 7.90 22.05 -19.08
N ILE A 429 7.26 22.03 -20.25
CA ILE A 429 7.66 22.90 -21.38
C ILE A 429 7.51 24.37 -21.01
N HIS A 430 6.40 24.76 -20.36
CA HIS A 430 6.17 26.14 -19.97
C HIS A 430 7.23 26.66 -19.00
N LYS A 431 7.58 25.89 -17.97
CA LYS A 431 8.62 26.27 -17.01
C LYS A 431 10.01 26.31 -17.66
N LEU A 432 10.37 25.25 -18.40
CA LEU A 432 11.67 25.19 -19.08
C LEU A 432 11.83 26.32 -20.11
N ALA A 433 10.76 26.73 -20.80
CA ALA A 433 10.79 27.86 -21.74
C ALA A 433 10.98 29.22 -21.03
N PHE A 434 10.46 29.35 -19.81
CA PHE A 434 10.67 30.55 -19.00
C PHE A 434 12.10 30.62 -18.45
N GLU A 435 12.60 29.52 -17.90
CA GLU A 435 13.90 29.47 -17.20
C GLU A 435 15.11 29.26 -18.14
N SER A 436 14.89 28.81 -19.38
CA SER A 436 15.97 28.61 -20.36
C SER A 436 16.67 29.89 -20.80
N LYS A 437 16.06 31.07 -20.56
CA LYS A 437 16.62 32.38 -20.95
C LYS A 437 17.97 32.71 -20.26
N GLY A 438 18.35 31.99 -19.19
CA GLY A 438 19.58 32.23 -18.43
C GLY A 438 20.52 31.03 -18.21
N ASN A 439 20.16 29.81 -18.63
CA ASN A 439 20.96 28.61 -18.34
C ASN A 439 21.05 27.66 -19.56
N PRO A 440 22.28 27.36 -20.08
CA PRO A 440 22.47 26.49 -21.23
C PRO A 440 22.05 25.03 -21.00
N GLU A 441 22.06 24.53 -19.76
CA GLU A 441 21.60 23.17 -19.46
C GLU A 441 20.07 23.05 -19.55
N LEU A 442 19.34 24.06 -19.06
CA LEU A 442 17.87 24.09 -19.15
C LEU A 442 17.40 24.29 -20.59
N LYS A 443 18.18 24.99 -21.43
CA LYS A 443 17.95 25.09 -22.87
C LYS A 443 18.03 23.72 -23.55
N LYS A 444 19.04 22.91 -23.22
CA LYS A 444 19.12 21.51 -23.71
C LYS A 444 17.95 20.66 -23.23
N GLN A 445 17.56 20.79 -21.96
CA GLN A 445 16.38 20.10 -21.42
C GLN A 445 15.09 20.53 -22.13
N LEU A 446 14.94 21.81 -22.48
CA LEU A 446 13.80 22.30 -23.25
C LEU A 446 13.73 21.65 -24.64
N GLU A 447 14.86 21.51 -25.33
CA GLU A 447 14.94 20.82 -26.63
C GLU A 447 14.56 19.33 -26.51
N PHE A 448 15.01 18.65 -25.44
CA PHE A 448 14.59 17.29 -25.14
C PHE A 448 13.09 17.20 -24.86
N ALA A 449 12.54 18.12 -24.07
CA ALA A 449 11.10 18.18 -23.80
C ALA A 449 10.28 18.42 -25.08
N LYS A 450 10.71 19.35 -25.95
CA LYS A 450 10.03 19.60 -27.24
C LYS A 450 10.05 18.34 -28.13
N THR A 451 11.18 17.64 -28.17
CA THR A 451 11.33 16.38 -28.93
C THR A 451 10.40 15.28 -28.40
N ILE A 452 10.33 15.10 -27.08
CA ILE A 452 9.43 14.15 -26.42
C ILE A 452 7.98 14.49 -26.73
N ASN A 453 7.59 15.76 -26.57
CA ASN A 453 6.22 16.21 -26.82
C ASN A 453 5.81 16.05 -28.29
N HIS A 454 6.75 16.22 -29.23
CA HIS A 454 6.49 15.97 -30.65
C HIS A 454 6.19 14.48 -30.91
N ARG A 455 6.97 13.56 -30.32
CA ARG A 455 6.72 12.10 -30.42
C ARG A 455 5.38 11.69 -29.81
N LEU A 456 5.00 12.30 -28.69
CA LEU A 456 3.74 11.99 -27.99
C LEU A 456 2.51 12.66 -28.60
N SER A 457 2.69 13.72 -29.38
CA SER A 457 1.59 14.44 -30.02
C SER A 457 1.17 13.82 -31.35
N ASN A 458 2.05 13.02 -31.97
CA ASN A 458 1.79 12.43 -33.29
C ASN A 458 2.37 11.00 -33.41
N PRO A 459 1.58 9.95 -33.14
CA PRO A 459 0.15 9.94 -32.77
C PRO A 459 -0.09 10.39 -31.31
N LYS A 460 -1.24 11.05 -31.06
CA LYS A 460 -1.57 11.63 -29.74
C LYS A 460 -1.71 10.54 -28.66
N HIS A 461 -0.75 10.49 -27.74
CA HIS A 461 -0.77 9.56 -26.62
C HIS A 461 -1.97 9.85 -25.69
N PRO A 462 -2.76 8.83 -25.28
CA PRO A 462 -4.00 9.03 -24.50
C PRO A 462 -3.76 9.68 -23.13
N GLU A 463 -2.57 9.51 -22.57
CA GLU A 463 -2.21 10.02 -21.25
C GLU A 463 -1.48 11.36 -21.28
N LEU A 464 -1.23 11.94 -22.46
CA LEU A 464 -0.54 13.22 -22.58
C LEU A 464 -1.35 14.34 -21.89
N ASN A 465 -0.75 14.99 -20.89
CA ASN A 465 -1.34 16.07 -20.10
C ASN A 465 -2.62 15.71 -19.32
N ASN A 466 -2.91 14.41 -19.12
CA ASN A 466 -4.13 13.97 -18.45
C ASN A 466 -4.23 14.36 -16.95
N LYS A 467 -3.11 14.73 -16.31
CA LYS A 467 -3.04 15.19 -14.91
C LYS A 467 -3.20 16.71 -14.76
N LEU A 468 -3.32 17.45 -15.88
CA LEU A 468 -3.51 18.90 -15.92
C LEU A 468 -4.94 19.25 -16.35
N ARG A 469 -5.48 20.37 -15.83
CA ARG A 469 -6.80 20.86 -16.25
C ARG A 469 -6.75 21.40 -17.69
N PRO A 470 -7.78 21.18 -18.52
CA PRO A 470 -7.82 21.67 -19.91
C PRO A 470 -7.54 23.18 -20.05
N ASP A 471 -8.13 23.99 -19.17
CA ASP A 471 -7.95 25.46 -19.17
C ASP A 471 -6.50 25.87 -18.86
N ALA A 472 -5.83 25.13 -17.96
CA ALA A 472 -4.44 25.38 -17.61
C ALA A 472 -3.51 25.03 -18.78
N ILE A 473 -3.79 23.94 -19.50
CA ILE A 473 -3.03 23.53 -20.69
C ILE A 473 -3.12 24.60 -21.78
N ALA A 474 -4.32 25.14 -22.04
CA ALA A 474 -4.52 26.19 -23.02
C ALA A 474 -3.74 27.46 -22.66
N LYS A 475 -3.79 27.88 -21.39
CA LYS A 475 -3.05 29.05 -20.89
C LYS A 475 -1.53 28.87 -20.98
N MET A 476 -1.01 27.69 -20.61
CA MET A 476 0.42 27.38 -20.68
C MET A 476 0.92 27.32 -22.13
N ASN A 477 0.15 26.71 -23.04
CA ASN A 477 0.51 26.67 -24.46
C ASN A 477 0.47 28.07 -25.11
N ALA A 478 -0.45 28.93 -24.69
CA ALA A 478 -0.46 30.34 -25.12
C ALA A 478 0.79 31.07 -24.61
N GLY A 479 1.11 30.93 -23.32
CA GLY A 479 2.31 31.53 -22.73
C GLY A 479 3.61 31.08 -23.39
N VAL A 480 3.74 29.79 -23.76
CA VAL A 480 4.90 29.28 -24.51
C VAL A 480 4.98 29.93 -25.91
N LYS A 481 3.85 30.06 -26.62
CA LYS A 481 3.83 30.70 -27.94
C LYS A 481 4.21 32.18 -27.88
N ASP A 482 3.75 32.88 -26.84
CA ASP A 482 4.07 34.30 -26.62
C ASP A 482 5.56 34.46 -26.32
N LEU A 483 6.14 33.59 -25.49
CA LEU A 483 7.58 33.56 -25.23
C LEU A 483 8.40 33.25 -26.48
N GLU A 484 7.97 32.29 -27.32
CA GLU A 484 8.64 31.98 -28.59
C GLU A 484 8.50 33.10 -29.64
N HIS A 485 7.43 33.90 -29.56
CA HIS A 485 7.25 35.08 -30.40
C HIS A 485 8.19 36.20 -29.96
N GLU A 486 8.27 36.46 -28.65
CA GLU A 486 9.19 37.42 -28.06
C GLU A 486 10.66 37.07 -28.38
N GLU A 487 11.06 35.80 -28.28
CA GLU A 487 12.40 35.35 -28.67
C GLU A 487 12.69 35.60 -30.15
N ARG A 488 11.74 35.29 -31.05
CA ARG A 488 11.90 35.57 -32.48
C ARG A 488 11.98 37.06 -32.79
N GLU A 489 11.23 37.90 -32.08
CA GLU A 489 11.31 39.35 -32.22
C GLU A 489 12.61 39.89 -31.65
N TRP A 490 13.11 39.32 -30.55
CA TRP A 490 14.40 39.64 -29.97
C TRP A 490 15.54 39.26 -30.90
N GLU A 491 15.53 38.06 -31.48
CA GLU A 491 16.51 37.61 -32.49
C GLU A 491 16.47 38.49 -33.74
N LYS A 492 15.28 38.80 -34.26
CA LYS A 492 15.13 39.77 -35.37
C LYS A 492 15.65 41.15 -34.99
N SER A 493 15.39 41.61 -33.76
CA SER A 493 15.87 42.90 -33.27
C SER A 493 17.39 42.91 -33.08
N GLN A 494 17.99 41.81 -32.65
CA GLN A 494 19.45 41.65 -32.58
C GLN A 494 20.07 41.59 -33.98
N ASP A 495 19.45 40.90 -34.93
CA ASP A 495 19.89 40.84 -36.32
C ASP A 495 19.71 42.19 -37.06
N ILE A 496 18.70 42.99 -36.70
CA ILE A 496 18.55 44.37 -37.20
C ILE A 496 19.58 45.30 -36.56
N LYS A 497 19.81 45.18 -35.24
CA LYS A 497 20.84 45.95 -34.53
C LYS A 497 22.26 45.64 -35.02
N SER A 498 22.55 44.40 -35.42
CA SER A 498 23.83 44.03 -36.02
C SER A 498 23.97 44.57 -37.46
N LYS A 499 22.86 44.85 -38.15
CA LYS A 499 22.85 45.38 -39.52
C LYS A 499 22.88 46.91 -39.60
N PHE A 500 22.38 47.64 -38.60
CA PHE A 500 22.27 49.11 -38.61
C PHE A 500 22.72 49.75 -37.30
N ASN A 501 23.62 50.74 -37.37
CA ASN A 501 23.96 51.55 -36.20
C ASN A 501 23.01 52.75 -36.10
N VAL A 502 21.95 52.59 -35.31
CA VAL A 502 20.85 53.56 -35.21
C VAL A 502 21.29 54.90 -34.59
N VAL A 503 22.30 54.88 -33.72
CA VAL A 503 22.74 56.09 -32.98
C VAL A 503 23.45 57.11 -33.88
N PRO A 504 24.48 56.76 -34.68
CA PRO A 504 25.07 57.67 -35.66
C PRO A 504 24.05 58.15 -36.69
N GLY A 505 23.16 57.27 -37.16
CA GLY A 505 22.13 57.62 -38.14
C GLY A 505 21.16 58.70 -37.66
N LEU A 506 20.67 58.57 -36.42
CA LEU A 506 19.83 59.59 -35.79
C LEU A 506 20.59 60.89 -35.54
N MET A 507 21.84 60.82 -35.08
CA MET A 507 22.66 62.02 -34.86
C MET A 507 22.91 62.78 -36.16
N THR A 508 23.27 62.09 -37.25
CA THR A 508 23.46 62.72 -38.56
C THR A 508 22.15 63.31 -39.09
N PHE A 509 21.02 62.62 -38.90
CA PHE A 509 19.71 63.16 -39.24
C PHE A 509 19.43 64.47 -38.49
N PHE A 510 19.60 64.50 -37.16
CA PHE A 510 19.33 65.70 -36.36
C PHE A 510 20.26 66.86 -36.69
N VAL A 511 21.55 66.60 -36.90
CA VAL A 511 22.52 67.64 -37.27
C VAL A 511 22.20 68.22 -38.65
N CYS A 512 21.88 67.39 -39.63
CA CYS A 512 21.49 67.85 -40.96
C CYS A 512 20.19 68.66 -40.92
N VAL A 513 19.16 68.19 -40.20
CA VAL A 513 17.89 68.93 -40.03
C VAL A 513 18.15 70.28 -39.38
N LEU A 514 18.97 70.33 -38.33
CA LEU A 514 19.31 71.57 -37.65
C LEU A 514 20.00 72.54 -38.63
N MET A 515 20.98 72.09 -39.41
CA MET A 515 21.64 72.93 -40.43
C MET A 515 20.67 73.50 -41.45
N PHE A 516 19.73 72.71 -41.96
CA PHE A 516 18.73 73.19 -42.93
C PHE A 516 17.71 74.14 -42.31
N ILE A 517 17.34 73.95 -41.03
CA ILE A 517 16.51 74.90 -40.29
C ILE A 517 17.24 76.24 -40.11
N THR A 518 18.52 76.20 -39.73
CA THR A 518 19.34 77.42 -39.58
C THR A 518 19.52 78.15 -40.92
N ALA A 519 19.74 77.40 -42.00
CA ALA A 519 19.83 77.96 -43.35
C ALA A 519 18.51 78.60 -43.81
N ALA A 520 17.37 77.97 -43.52
CA ALA A 520 16.05 78.52 -43.82
C ALA A 520 15.76 79.82 -43.05
N TYR A 521 16.20 79.90 -41.80
CA TYR A 521 16.09 81.10 -40.98
C TYR A 521 16.91 82.27 -41.57
N TYR A 522 18.15 82.02 -41.97
CA TYR A 522 19.02 83.05 -42.56
C TYR A 522 18.57 83.51 -43.95
N LEU A 523 18.07 82.61 -44.78
CA LEU A 523 17.62 82.91 -46.14
C LEU A 523 16.17 83.45 -46.20
N ARG A 524 15.47 83.50 -45.05
CA ARG A 524 14.04 83.87 -44.93
C ARG A 524 13.16 83.18 -45.98
N SER A 525 13.45 81.90 -46.26
CA SER A 525 12.75 81.10 -47.25
C SER A 525 12.51 79.70 -46.68
N ALA A 526 11.33 79.14 -46.93
CA ALA A 526 10.99 77.78 -46.52
C ALA A 526 11.55 76.69 -47.46
N VAL A 527 12.11 77.09 -48.62
CA VAL A 527 12.64 76.17 -49.63
C VAL A 527 13.73 75.23 -49.08
N PRO A 528 14.70 75.68 -48.25
CA PRO A 528 15.71 74.79 -47.67
C PRO A 528 15.14 73.72 -46.73
N ILE A 529 13.97 73.95 -46.12
CA ILE A 529 13.32 72.95 -45.25
C ILE A 529 12.68 71.85 -46.10
N PHE A 530 12.03 72.22 -47.21
CA PHE A 530 11.37 71.27 -48.12
C PHE A 530 12.36 70.28 -48.75
N PHE A 531 13.58 70.73 -49.09
CA PHE A 531 14.64 69.85 -49.58
C PHE A 531 15.50 69.24 -48.46
N GLY A 532 15.67 69.96 -47.36
CA GLY A 532 16.53 69.57 -46.25
C GLY A 532 16.02 68.38 -45.44
N VAL A 533 14.71 68.25 -45.25
CA VAL A 533 14.13 67.14 -44.49
C VAL A 533 14.29 65.80 -45.23
N PRO A 534 13.91 65.65 -46.52
CA PRO A 534 14.17 64.42 -47.27
C PRO A 534 15.67 64.08 -47.36
N PHE A 535 16.52 65.09 -47.56
CA PHE A 535 17.97 64.88 -47.62
C PHE A 535 18.54 64.40 -46.28
N SER A 536 18.07 64.95 -45.17
CA SER A 536 18.51 64.54 -43.83
C SER A 536 18.11 63.10 -43.53
N ILE A 537 16.93 62.65 -43.97
CA ILE A 537 16.49 61.25 -43.85
C ILE A 537 17.43 60.33 -44.62
N ALA A 538 17.75 60.67 -45.87
CA ALA A 538 18.66 59.89 -46.70
C ALA A 538 20.09 59.87 -46.13
N ALA A 539 20.59 61.01 -45.64
CA ALA A 539 21.91 61.14 -45.02
C ALA A 539 22.00 60.36 -43.70
N GLY A 540 20.97 60.42 -42.86
CA GLY A 540 20.87 59.64 -41.62
C GLY A 540 20.83 58.14 -41.88
N PHE A 541 20.10 57.70 -42.92
CA PHE A 541 20.07 56.30 -43.33
C PHE A 541 21.43 55.82 -43.88
N MET A 542 22.09 56.62 -44.71
CA MET A 542 23.42 56.32 -45.23
C MET A 542 24.47 56.28 -44.11
N ALA A 543 24.40 57.17 -43.12
CA ALA A 543 25.28 57.15 -41.95
C ALA A 543 25.03 55.92 -41.05
N ALA A 544 23.77 55.48 -40.90
CA ALA A 544 23.44 54.26 -40.16
C ALA A 544 24.02 52.99 -40.80
N LEU A 545 24.15 52.98 -42.14
CA LEU A 545 24.79 51.92 -42.91
C LEU A 545 26.32 52.02 -42.90
N PHE A 546 26.88 53.23 -43.04
CA PHE A 546 28.34 53.44 -43.11
C PHE A 546 29.04 53.26 -41.76
N PHE A 547 28.41 53.66 -40.65
CA PHE A 547 28.95 53.51 -39.30
C PHE A 547 28.46 52.23 -38.60
N ARG A 548 28.11 51.19 -39.38
CA ARG A 548 27.82 49.85 -38.85
C ARG A 548 28.97 49.41 -37.95
N GLU A 549 28.69 49.08 -36.69
CA GLU A 549 29.68 48.40 -35.85
C GLU A 549 30.03 47.07 -36.54
N LYS A 550 31.31 46.89 -36.86
CA LYS A 550 31.81 45.59 -37.36
C LYS A 550 31.45 44.53 -36.33
N THR A 551 30.97 43.39 -36.81
CA THR A 551 30.59 42.28 -35.93
C THR A 551 31.80 41.80 -35.12
N SER A 552 31.59 41.21 -33.94
CA SER A 552 32.66 40.68 -33.10
C SER A 552 33.51 39.59 -33.78
N GLU A 553 33.01 38.99 -34.88
CA GLU A 553 33.78 38.09 -35.76
C GLU A 553 34.65 38.86 -36.77
N GLU A 554 34.14 39.93 -37.39
CA GLU A 554 34.94 40.85 -38.23
C GLU A 554 36.02 41.59 -37.41
N ILE A 555 35.71 41.97 -36.16
CA ILE A 555 36.68 42.55 -35.23
C ILE A 555 37.76 41.52 -34.85
N ARG A 556 37.41 40.23 -34.73
CA ARG A 556 38.37 39.15 -34.43
C ARG A 556 39.24 38.77 -35.63
N GLU A 557 38.72 38.92 -36.85
CA GLU A 557 39.52 38.83 -38.09
C GLU A 557 40.41 40.06 -38.31
N ASP A 558 39.92 41.27 -38.03
CA ASP A 558 40.73 42.49 -38.09
C ASP A 558 41.82 42.50 -37.00
N ILE A 559 41.54 42.01 -35.78
CA ILE A 559 42.54 41.84 -34.71
C ILE A 559 43.57 40.74 -35.06
N LYS A 560 43.17 39.71 -35.82
CA LYS A 560 44.11 38.71 -36.38
C LYS A 560 44.96 39.29 -37.52
N ASN A 561 44.43 40.23 -38.31
CA ASN A 561 45.11 40.84 -39.46
C ASN A 561 45.93 42.09 -39.10
N SER A 562 45.60 42.80 -38.03
CA SER A 562 46.38 43.93 -37.51
C SER A 562 47.30 43.47 -36.38
N GLY A 563 48.40 42.82 -36.74
CA GLY A 563 49.45 42.48 -35.77
C GLY A 563 50.09 43.74 -35.16
N LYS A 564 49.64 44.19 -33.98
CA LYS A 564 50.39 45.09 -33.08
C LYS A 564 49.71 45.25 -31.71
N PHE A 565 50.34 44.68 -30.67
CA PHE A 565 50.25 44.92 -29.19
C PHE A 565 48.84 45.03 -28.55
N GLY A 566 48.51 44.49 -27.37
CA GLY A 566 49.25 44.02 -26.20
C GLY A 566 48.46 44.45 -24.95
N ASN A 567 48.03 43.49 -24.11
CA ASN A 567 47.41 43.60 -22.78
C ASN A 567 47.10 45.01 -22.19
N VAL A 568 45.82 45.26 -21.86
CA VAL A 568 45.42 46.00 -20.66
C VAL A 568 44.15 45.37 -20.09
N GLY A 569 44.22 44.94 -18.83
CA GLY A 569 43.12 44.38 -18.06
C GLY A 569 42.26 45.45 -17.38
N ASP A 570 41.05 45.00 -17.03
CA ASP A 570 40.23 45.34 -15.86
C ASP A 570 40.40 46.73 -15.24
N TRP A 571 39.38 47.60 -15.36
CA TRP A 571 39.09 48.65 -14.38
C TRP A 571 37.61 49.06 -14.52
N GLY A 572 36.83 48.89 -13.45
CA GLY A 572 35.51 49.53 -13.34
C GLY A 572 34.44 48.89 -12.47
N LYS A 573 34.77 48.37 -11.28
CA LYS A 573 33.77 48.21 -10.20
C LYS A 573 33.40 49.59 -9.63
N SER A 574 32.12 49.81 -9.34
CA SER A 574 31.66 50.78 -8.35
C SER A 574 30.75 50.12 -7.31
N SER A 575 30.86 50.65 -6.10
CA SER A 575 30.48 50.08 -4.81
C SER A 575 29.40 50.90 -4.12
N GLY A 576 28.59 50.23 -3.28
CA GLY A 576 27.87 50.80 -2.13
C GLY A 576 26.49 51.39 -2.44
N GLY A 577 25.46 51.27 -1.61
CA GLY A 577 25.31 50.81 -0.23
C GLY A 577 23.84 51.02 0.17
N GLY A 578 23.39 50.36 1.24
CA GLY A 578 21.99 50.10 1.55
C GLY A 578 21.15 51.24 2.12
N GLY A 579 19.85 50.95 2.34
CA GLY A 579 18.89 51.85 2.96
C GLY A 579 17.46 51.32 2.93
N ALA A 580 17.09 50.61 4.00
CA ALA A 580 15.85 49.89 4.29
C ALA A 580 14.49 50.54 3.90
N MET A 581 13.54 49.68 3.49
CA MET A 581 12.18 49.75 4.04
C MET A 581 11.53 48.36 4.05
N SER A 582 11.21 47.91 5.26
CA SER A 582 10.55 46.66 5.61
C SER A 582 9.13 46.55 5.06
N SER A 583 8.78 45.42 4.47
CA SER A 583 7.46 44.82 4.69
C SER A 583 7.59 43.30 4.72
N SER A 584 7.27 42.77 5.89
CA SER A 584 7.11 41.36 6.21
C SER A 584 5.94 40.77 5.42
N SER A 585 6.18 39.69 4.70
CA SER A 585 5.22 38.58 4.60
C SER A 585 5.95 37.31 4.18
N SER A 586 6.46 36.60 5.19
CA SER A 586 6.46 35.15 5.19
C SER A 586 5.01 34.69 5.12
N ASP A 587 4.61 34.01 4.04
CA ASP A 587 3.58 32.97 4.01
C ASP A 587 3.21 32.62 2.56
N GLU A 588 3.99 31.76 1.90
CA GLU A 588 3.50 31.04 0.70
C GLU A 588 3.96 29.58 0.68
N GLU A 589 3.65 28.84 1.75
CA GLU A 589 3.57 27.37 1.72
C GLU A 589 2.32 26.86 2.48
N GLN A 590 1.14 27.45 2.29
CA GLN A 590 -0.13 26.88 2.82
C GLN A 590 -1.42 27.27 2.05
N PRO A 591 -1.71 26.80 0.82
CA PRO A 591 -3.01 27.07 0.21
C PRO A 591 -4.03 25.92 0.32
N THR A 592 -3.62 24.69 0.67
CA THR A 592 -4.54 23.54 0.81
C THR A 592 -5.00 23.33 2.25
N SER A 593 -4.08 23.36 3.23
CA SER A 593 -4.41 23.24 4.65
C SER A 593 -5.34 24.35 5.13
N GLN A 594 -5.09 25.61 4.73
CA GLN A 594 -5.92 26.75 5.12
C GLN A 594 -7.33 26.70 4.53
N LYS A 595 -7.51 26.13 3.32
CA LYS A 595 -8.85 25.97 2.71
C LYS A 595 -9.63 24.85 3.40
N GLU A 596 -8.99 23.73 3.69
CA GLU A 596 -9.60 22.63 4.45
C GLU A 596 -9.93 23.04 5.89
N GLU A 597 -9.07 23.82 6.54
CA GLU A 597 -9.29 24.34 7.89
C GLU A 597 -10.44 25.37 7.93
N LYS A 598 -10.55 26.25 6.91
CA LYS A 598 -11.69 27.15 6.73
C LYS A 598 -13.00 26.37 6.55
N ILE A 599 -13.01 25.33 5.72
CA ILE A 599 -14.19 24.47 5.51
C ILE A 599 -14.56 23.71 6.79
N ALA A 600 -13.57 23.19 7.52
CA ALA A 600 -13.79 22.50 8.79
C ALA A 600 -14.37 23.43 9.87
N ASN A 601 -13.94 24.71 9.90
CA ASN A 601 -14.49 25.71 10.82
C ASN A 601 -15.92 26.12 10.44
N ILE A 602 -16.24 26.21 9.15
CA ILE A 602 -17.61 26.41 8.66
C ILE A 602 -18.51 25.23 9.05
N TYR A 603 -18.03 24.00 8.86
CA TYR A 603 -18.76 22.80 9.27
C TYR A 603 -19.02 22.79 10.78
N LYS A 604 -18.01 23.03 11.63
CA LYS A 604 -18.17 23.06 13.10
C LYS A 604 -19.21 24.09 13.57
N ALA A 605 -19.28 25.23 12.89
CA ALA A 605 -20.27 26.27 13.20
C ALA A 605 -21.70 25.87 12.79
N ALA A 606 -21.85 25.07 11.72
CA ALA A 606 -23.13 24.62 11.19
C ALA A 606 -23.64 23.29 11.78
N ASP A 607 -22.75 22.40 12.23
CA ASP A 607 -23.04 21.01 12.59
C ASP A 607 -24.17 20.90 13.63
N ASN A 608 -24.13 21.70 14.70
CA ASN A 608 -25.13 21.63 15.77
C ASN A 608 -26.53 22.11 15.33
N PHE A 609 -26.64 22.90 14.26
CA PHE A 609 -27.91 23.42 13.75
C PHE A 609 -28.50 22.51 12.66
N VAL A 610 -27.64 21.91 11.85
CA VAL A 610 -28.03 20.98 10.79
C VAL A 610 -28.30 19.58 11.35
N PHE A 611 -27.46 19.10 12.27
CA PHE A 611 -27.59 17.82 12.97
C PHE A 611 -27.66 18.06 14.49
N PRO A 612 -28.87 18.11 15.09
CA PRO A 612 -29.00 18.46 16.49
C PRO A 612 -28.43 17.36 17.40
N LYS A 613 -27.66 17.76 18.43
CA LYS A 613 -27.10 16.83 19.42
C LYS A 613 -28.17 16.12 20.27
N ARG A 614 -29.29 16.80 20.53
CA ARG A 614 -30.48 16.25 21.20
C ARG A 614 -31.62 16.22 20.18
N PHE A 615 -32.26 15.07 20.03
CA PHE A 615 -33.33 14.85 19.05
C PHE A 615 -34.46 14.05 19.69
N ASN A 616 -35.69 14.27 19.23
CA ASN A 616 -36.86 13.56 19.72
C ASN A 616 -37.18 12.34 18.84
N LYS A 617 -36.89 12.41 17.55
CA LYS A 617 -37.02 11.29 16.61
C LYS A 617 -35.70 11.01 15.92
N ILE A 618 -35.34 9.74 15.78
CA ILE A 618 -34.09 9.32 15.11
C ILE A 618 -34.01 9.83 13.67
N THR A 619 -35.15 10.03 13.02
CA THR A 619 -35.29 10.62 11.68
C THR A 619 -34.83 12.07 11.61
N ASP A 620 -34.79 12.82 12.72
CA ASP A 620 -34.34 14.22 12.71
C ASP A 620 -32.84 14.35 12.39
N LYS A 621 -32.09 13.25 12.52
CA LYS A 621 -30.66 13.12 12.19
C LYS A 621 -30.40 12.52 10.81
N VAL A 622 -31.45 12.16 10.08
CA VAL A 622 -31.39 11.52 8.77
C VAL A 622 -32.02 12.47 7.76
N LEU A 623 -31.21 13.02 6.86
CA LEU A 623 -31.65 14.05 5.92
C LEU A 623 -31.59 13.54 4.47
N ASP A 624 -32.41 14.10 3.60
CA ASP A 624 -32.24 14.03 2.15
C ASP A 624 -31.69 15.38 1.64
N PRO A 625 -31.23 15.49 0.37
CA PRO A 625 -30.68 16.74 -0.16
C PRO A 625 -31.64 17.94 -0.06
N LYS A 626 -32.95 17.71 -0.20
CA LYS A 626 -33.97 18.76 -0.10
C LYS A 626 -34.13 19.25 1.34
N SER A 627 -34.23 18.34 2.30
CA SER A 627 -34.35 18.67 3.73
C SER A 627 -33.07 19.29 4.28
N LEU A 628 -31.90 18.88 3.79
CA LEU A 628 -30.62 19.50 4.14
C LEU A 628 -30.63 20.99 3.76
N LYS A 629 -31.02 21.29 2.51
CA LYS A 629 -31.11 22.67 2.03
C LYS A 629 -32.08 23.48 2.87
N SER A 630 -33.32 23.01 3.07
CA SER A 630 -34.32 23.70 3.92
C SER A 630 -33.77 24.04 5.30
N ARG A 631 -33.12 23.07 5.96
CA ARG A 631 -32.60 23.21 7.32
C ARG A 631 -31.42 24.19 7.42
N ILE A 632 -30.61 24.30 6.37
CA ILE A 632 -29.55 25.31 6.27
C ILE A 632 -30.16 26.71 6.16
N TYR A 633 -31.17 26.91 5.30
CA TYR A 633 -31.85 28.21 5.16
C TYR A 633 -32.58 28.63 6.44
N GLU A 634 -33.26 27.69 7.12
CA GLU A 634 -33.97 27.97 8.39
C GLU A 634 -33.02 28.39 9.53
N ASN A 635 -31.76 27.98 9.50
CA ASN A 635 -30.77 28.26 10.55
C ASN A 635 -29.66 29.21 10.10
N LEU A 636 -29.81 29.84 8.95
CA LEU A 636 -28.74 30.59 8.28
C LEU A 636 -28.23 31.77 9.13
N ASP A 637 -29.13 32.46 9.82
CA ASP A 637 -28.79 33.56 10.73
C ASP A 637 -28.01 33.11 11.97
N ASN A 638 -28.33 31.92 12.50
CA ASN A 638 -27.61 31.35 13.63
C ASN A 638 -26.22 30.84 13.21
N ILE A 639 -26.11 30.26 12.01
CA ILE A 639 -24.85 29.79 11.43
C ILE A 639 -23.91 30.98 11.14
N LYS A 640 -24.46 32.09 10.61
CA LYS A 640 -23.72 33.36 10.42
C LYS A 640 -23.15 33.90 11.74
N ARG A 641 -23.94 33.92 12.81
CA ARG A 641 -23.50 34.41 14.13
C ARG A 641 -22.40 33.56 14.75
N ASN A 642 -22.41 32.25 14.50
CA ASN A 642 -21.38 31.32 15.00
C ASN A 642 -20.11 31.26 14.14
N ASN A 643 -20.03 31.96 13.01
CA ASN A 643 -18.83 32.00 12.17
C ASN A 643 -18.50 33.42 11.70
N LEU A 644 -17.44 34.01 12.28
CA LEU A 644 -16.96 35.36 11.99
C LEU A 644 -16.58 35.60 10.51
N THR A 645 -16.28 34.53 9.75
CA THR A 645 -15.97 34.63 8.31
C THR A 645 -17.22 34.69 7.43
N LEU A 646 -18.31 34.03 7.84
CA LEU A 646 -19.60 34.06 7.13
C LEU A 646 -20.42 35.32 7.47
N ALA A 647 -20.18 35.93 8.64
CA ALA A 647 -20.84 37.17 9.07
C ALA A 647 -20.52 38.40 8.20
N LYS A 648 -19.44 38.35 7.40
CA LYS A 648 -19.01 39.45 6.51
C LYS A 648 -19.66 39.40 5.13
N GLU A 649 -20.20 38.26 4.73
CA GLU A 649 -20.84 38.07 3.41
C GLU A 649 -22.32 38.48 3.49
N LYS A 650 -22.80 39.29 2.54
CA LYS A 650 -24.19 39.80 2.51
C LYS A 650 -25.16 38.96 1.68
N ASN A 651 -24.65 37.97 0.93
CA ASN A 651 -25.44 37.15 0.03
C ASN A 651 -25.75 35.78 0.66
N ASP A 652 -27.03 35.59 1.02
CA ASP A 652 -27.50 34.43 1.75
C ASP A 652 -27.42 33.14 0.94
N ASP A 653 -27.64 33.20 -0.38
CA ASP A 653 -27.57 32.02 -1.25
C ASP A 653 -26.14 31.50 -1.39
N LYS A 654 -25.17 32.43 -1.42
CA LYS A 654 -23.74 32.09 -1.47
C LYS A 654 -23.26 31.49 -0.14
N ILE A 655 -23.79 31.98 0.98
CA ILE A 655 -23.54 31.41 2.31
C ILE A 655 -24.15 30.02 2.43
N ALA A 656 -25.43 29.86 2.06
CA ALA A 656 -26.12 28.57 2.07
C ALA A 656 -25.38 27.52 1.24
N SER A 657 -24.95 27.87 0.03
CA SER A 657 -24.20 26.98 -0.86
C SER A 657 -22.82 26.60 -0.29
N THR A 658 -22.15 27.54 0.37
CA THR A 658 -20.84 27.29 1.02
C THR A 658 -21.00 26.38 2.24
N VAL A 659 -22.05 26.58 3.03
CA VAL A 659 -22.38 25.71 4.18
C VAL A 659 -22.80 24.32 3.70
N GLU A 660 -23.62 24.23 2.65
CA GLU A 660 -24.03 22.96 2.05
C GLU A 660 -22.82 22.15 1.57
N TYR A 661 -21.90 22.80 0.86
CA TYR A 661 -20.64 22.18 0.42
C TYR A 661 -19.80 21.67 1.61
N ALA A 662 -19.65 22.47 2.66
CA ALA A 662 -18.90 22.08 3.87
C ALA A 662 -19.54 20.91 4.63
N VAL A 663 -20.88 20.87 4.71
CA VAL A 663 -21.62 19.80 5.36
C VAL A 663 -21.51 18.49 4.56
N LEU A 664 -21.66 18.53 3.24
CA LEU A 664 -21.55 17.35 2.39
C LEU A 664 -20.16 16.68 2.47
N GLN A 665 -19.09 17.44 2.68
CA GLN A 665 -17.75 16.88 2.88
C GLN A 665 -17.60 16.05 4.17
N SER A 666 -18.45 16.29 5.17
CA SER A 666 -18.34 15.70 6.52
C SER A 666 -19.44 14.68 6.84
N VAL A 667 -20.37 14.48 5.91
CA VAL A 667 -21.52 13.56 6.02
C VAL A 667 -21.25 12.26 5.26
N ALA A 668 -21.93 11.18 5.64
CA ALA A 668 -21.99 9.93 4.91
C ALA A 668 -23.20 9.96 3.98
N THR A 669 -22.93 9.87 2.67
CA THR A 669 -23.97 9.89 1.63
C THR A 669 -24.25 8.46 1.17
N ILE A 670 -25.45 7.98 1.46
CA ILE A 670 -25.93 6.67 1.04
C ILE A 670 -26.83 6.87 -0.18
N LEU A 671 -26.41 6.31 -1.32
CA LEU A 671 -27.18 6.30 -2.56
C LEU A 671 -27.92 4.98 -2.67
N ILE A 672 -29.24 5.05 -2.86
CA ILE A 672 -30.09 3.88 -2.98
C ILE A 672 -30.13 3.48 -4.46
N PRO A 673 -29.78 2.23 -4.81
CA PRO A 673 -29.80 1.75 -6.20
C PRO A 673 -31.18 1.89 -6.84
N ASP A 674 -31.21 2.19 -8.14
CA ASP A 674 -32.45 2.43 -8.90
C ASP A 674 -33.39 1.21 -8.92
N ASP A 675 -32.87 -0.01 -8.76
CA ASP A 675 -33.66 -1.24 -8.69
C ASP A 675 -34.32 -1.48 -7.30
N VAL A 676 -33.92 -0.68 -6.30
CA VAL A 676 -34.44 -0.68 -4.93
C VAL A 676 -35.24 0.60 -4.64
N ALA A 677 -34.94 1.69 -5.35
CA ALA A 677 -35.59 2.98 -5.18
C ALA A 677 -37.11 2.90 -5.42
N VAL A 678 -37.87 3.57 -4.54
CA VAL A 678 -39.33 3.61 -4.61
C VAL A 678 -39.75 5.04 -4.92
N LYS A 679 -40.66 5.19 -5.89
CA LYS A 679 -41.31 6.47 -6.22
C LYS A 679 -41.99 6.96 -4.93
N ASP A 680 -41.61 8.15 -4.45
CA ASP A 680 -42.04 8.77 -3.17
C ASP A 680 -41.17 8.50 -1.92
N MET A 681 -40.06 7.78 -2.06
CA MET A 681 -39.02 7.66 -1.03
C MET A 681 -37.71 8.38 -1.44
N PRO A 682 -36.91 8.88 -0.47
CA PRO A 682 -35.66 9.56 -0.80
C PRO A 682 -34.67 8.59 -1.43
N SER A 683 -34.13 8.92 -2.61
CA SER A 683 -33.09 8.12 -3.29
C SER A 683 -31.69 8.32 -2.71
N THR A 684 -31.51 9.36 -1.89
CA THR A 684 -30.26 9.70 -1.23
C THR A 684 -30.50 10.04 0.23
N ILE A 685 -29.73 9.40 1.11
CA ILE A 685 -29.78 9.62 2.56
C ILE A 685 -28.44 10.15 3.05
N LEU A 686 -28.51 11.18 3.89
CA LEU A 686 -27.39 11.93 4.46
C LEU A 686 -27.40 11.74 5.98
N ILE A 687 -26.32 11.18 6.52
CA ILE A 687 -26.14 10.93 7.96
C ILE A 687 -24.80 11.49 8.40
N ASN A 688 -24.76 12.21 9.53
CA ASN A 688 -23.49 12.67 10.10
C ASN A 688 -22.54 11.47 10.34
N ARG A 689 -21.29 11.58 9.89
CA ARG A 689 -20.30 10.48 10.00
C ARG A 689 -20.03 10.06 11.44
N ASN A 690 -20.11 10.98 12.40
CA ASN A 690 -19.89 10.66 13.80
C ASN A 690 -21.04 9.83 14.38
N ASP A 691 -22.27 10.13 13.96
CA ASP A 691 -23.45 9.35 14.34
C ASP A 691 -23.44 7.97 13.67
N LEU A 692 -23.09 7.88 12.38
CA LEU A 692 -22.98 6.59 11.68
C LEU A 692 -21.86 5.70 12.25
N LYS A 693 -20.80 6.26 12.83
CA LYS A 693 -19.77 5.49 13.55
C LYS A 693 -20.30 4.85 14.83
N ALA A 694 -21.25 5.49 15.50
CA ALA A 694 -21.76 5.03 16.79
C ALA A 694 -22.67 3.79 16.62
N ALA A 695 -22.30 2.67 17.26
CA ALA A 695 -23.07 1.42 17.18
C ALA A 695 -24.50 1.58 17.73
N LEU A 696 -24.66 2.35 18.81
CA LEU A 696 -25.97 2.63 19.42
C LEU A 696 -26.92 3.35 18.45
N PHE A 697 -26.43 4.37 17.74
CA PHE A 697 -27.22 5.12 16.76
C PHE A 697 -27.63 4.22 15.58
N ARG A 698 -26.70 3.39 15.08
CA ARG A 698 -26.98 2.43 14.00
C ARG A 698 -28.05 1.41 14.39
N GLY A 699 -28.00 0.88 15.61
CA GLY A 699 -29.02 -0.02 16.14
C GLY A 699 -30.40 0.65 16.21
N GLN A 700 -30.47 1.84 16.82
CA GLN A 700 -31.73 2.60 16.92
C GLN A 700 -32.34 2.95 15.56
N LEU A 701 -31.49 3.31 14.58
CA LEU A 701 -31.95 3.64 13.24
C LEU A 701 -32.42 2.39 12.47
N ALA A 702 -31.71 1.26 12.61
CA ALA A 702 -32.13 -0.01 12.02
C ALA A 702 -33.45 -0.52 12.62
N ASP A 703 -33.64 -0.38 13.93
CA ASP A 703 -34.88 -0.74 14.61
C ASP A 703 -36.06 0.12 14.14
N PHE A 704 -35.85 1.42 13.96
CA PHE A 704 -36.84 2.30 13.35
C PHE A 704 -37.24 1.83 11.93
N TYR A 705 -36.26 1.45 11.09
CA TYR A 705 -36.55 0.93 9.76
C TYR A 705 -37.24 -0.44 9.79
N ARG A 706 -36.95 -1.31 10.78
CA ARG A 706 -37.67 -2.57 11.01
C ARG A 706 -39.13 -2.32 11.36
N GLU A 707 -39.40 -1.34 12.21
CA GLU A 707 -40.78 -0.96 12.56
C GLU A 707 -41.55 -0.42 11.34
N GLU A 708 -40.94 0.44 10.53
CA GLU A 708 -41.55 0.95 9.29
C GLU A 708 -41.77 -0.16 8.24
N MET A 709 -40.81 -1.09 8.12
CA MET A 709 -40.94 -2.26 7.27
C MET A 709 -42.10 -3.16 7.72
N ASN A 710 -42.25 -3.38 9.03
CA ASN A 710 -43.32 -4.21 9.59
C ASN A 710 -44.72 -3.60 9.38
N LYS A 711 -44.84 -2.26 9.44
CA LYS A 711 -46.09 -1.55 9.11
C LYS A 711 -46.48 -1.72 7.63
N LYS A 712 -45.49 -1.85 6.74
CA LYS A 712 -45.68 -1.89 5.28
C LYS A 712 -45.38 -3.27 4.67
N LYS A 713 -45.49 -4.32 5.49
CA LYS A 713 -45.13 -5.73 5.15
C LYS A 713 -45.81 -6.32 3.90
N PHE A 714 -46.90 -5.71 3.43
CA PHE A 714 -47.64 -6.16 2.25
C PHE A 714 -47.12 -5.56 0.93
N ASP A 715 -46.31 -4.50 0.98
CA ASP A 715 -45.67 -3.92 -0.21
C ASP A 715 -44.25 -4.45 -0.38
N LYS A 716 -44.08 -5.36 -1.36
CA LYS A 716 -42.79 -5.98 -1.68
C LYS A 716 -41.70 -4.96 -2.02
N LYS A 717 -42.04 -3.82 -2.65
CA LYS A 717 -41.05 -2.80 -3.02
C LYS A 717 -40.56 -2.05 -1.80
N LEU A 718 -41.46 -1.68 -0.89
CA LEU A 718 -41.09 -1.02 0.36
C LEU A 718 -40.35 -1.95 1.31
N VAL A 719 -40.70 -3.23 1.36
CA VAL A 719 -39.93 -4.24 2.13
C VAL A 719 -38.51 -4.34 1.58
N LYS A 720 -38.32 -4.41 0.26
CA LYS A 720 -36.99 -4.41 -0.36
C LYS A 720 -36.20 -3.14 -0.03
N TYR A 721 -36.86 -1.98 -0.07
CA TYR A 721 -36.28 -0.68 0.27
C TYR A 721 -35.78 -0.60 1.71
N TYR A 722 -36.62 -0.92 2.71
CA TYR A 722 -36.22 -0.88 4.11
C TYR A 722 -35.20 -1.98 4.46
N THR A 723 -35.28 -3.15 3.82
CA THR A 723 -34.28 -4.22 4.00
C THR A 723 -32.90 -3.75 3.52
N TYR A 724 -32.84 -3.05 2.39
CA TYR A 724 -31.59 -2.44 1.91
C TYR A 724 -31.04 -1.45 2.94
N LEU A 725 -31.86 -0.53 3.45
CA LEU A 725 -31.44 0.46 4.44
C LEU A 725 -30.93 -0.17 5.75
N ILE A 726 -31.61 -1.21 6.25
CA ILE A 726 -31.19 -1.95 7.45
C ILE A 726 -29.82 -2.58 7.22
N ASN A 727 -29.65 -3.31 6.12
CA ASN A 727 -28.37 -3.94 5.77
C ASN A 727 -27.26 -2.91 5.57
N THR A 728 -27.55 -1.79 4.93
CA THR A 728 -26.58 -0.72 4.72
C THR A 728 -26.12 -0.09 6.03
N VAL A 729 -27.04 0.16 6.97
CA VAL A 729 -26.71 0.80 8.26
C VAL A 729 -26.04 -0.19 9.23
N GLU A 730 -26.44 -1.46 9.26
CA GLU A 730 -25.88 -2.43 10.19
C GLU A 730 -24.59 -3.09 9.69
N MET A 731 -24.58 -3.48 8.42
CA MET A 731 -23.54 -4.34 7.85
C MET A 731 -22.59 -3.57 6.94
N GLU A 732 -23.11 -2.71 6.05
CA GLU A 732 -22.29 -2.07 5.01
C GLU A 732 -21.82 -0.64 5.32
N TYR A 733 -22.11 -0.14 6.52
CA TYR A 733 -21.86 1.25 6.92
C TYR A 733 -20.38 1.68 6.76
N TYR A 734 -19.45 0.72 6.88
CA TYR A 734 -18.01 0.95 6.71
C TYR A 734 -17.64 1.44 5.31
N LYS A 735 -18.44 1.12 4.28
CA LYS A 735 -18.24 1.61 2.89
C LYS A 735 -18.38 3.13 2.79
N TYR A 736 -19.15 3.74 3.70
CA TYR A 736 -19.49 5.16 3.71
C TYR A 736 -18.70 5.97 4.73
N LEU A 737 -17.76 5.33 5.43
CA LEU A 737 -16.81 5.98 6.32
C LEU A 737 -15.44 6.09 5.62
N PRO A 738 -14.72 7.22 5.76
CA PRO A 738 -13.40 7.35 5.15
C PRO A 738 -12.46 6.25 5.66
N LYS A 739 -11.80 5.54 4.74
CA LYS A 739 -10.71 4.61 5.06
C LYS A 739 -9.67 5.42 5.84
N LYS A 740 -9.38 5.03 7.10
CA LYS A 740 -8.20 5.58 7.79
C LYS A 740 -7.01 5.30 6.87
N ARG A 741 -6.32 6.37 6.43
CA ARG A 741 -4.93 6.22 5.99
C ARG A 741 -4.21 5.59 7.18
N ILE A 742 -3.73 4.37 6.97
CA ILE A 742 -2.88 3.63 7.91
C ILE A 742 -1.55 4.35 7.98
#